data_AF-A0A0M6WBP7-F1
#
_entry.id   AF-A0A0M6WBP7-F1
#
_cell.length_a   1.000
_cell.length_b   1.000
_cell.length_c   1.000
_cell.angle_alpha   90.00
_cell.angle_beta   90.00
_cell.angle_gamma   90.00
#
_symmetry.space_group_name_H-M   'P 1'
#
loop_
_entity.id
_entity.type
_entity.pdbx_description
1 polymer ?
#
loop_
_entity_poly.entity_id
_entity_poly.type
_entity_poly.pdbx_seq_one_letter_code
_entity_poly.pdbx_strand_id
1 'polypeptide(L)'
;MLDINRYRLNLYELLYKYPLCNYMTKTEDVYRRTQVMFIGGKEKAVETYKTMFWASQYPDSILHMTYCGEAEEIDYVKGIFEDKVMFPAFDEYLDKGYAEKLDYVNDNEILIDTRYHYIIIATGDAYKDWELLVKLESVYGNSSDSGKQVMLAVYNDGLADKLASLNWDKVSKNVNIIQFEMSDQQIKSSDLKRVAANMNLAYSLMYDQRLNIDSNLKKFDNMCNEEFEIINSDKYDADSSYASAVSISSKLAYCLEYSKENGLDTEYNGNKAVSILTTAIAQNNDLYKQLYYWEHKRWNAYMVMRGYRQPQKEEWDFVYSHGNKNVDIKRKLHVCLCESGKQLNQDMNKPSFWKSIKNKLDPLDYVSYSCNLIASNKAKEIENNIYSKYSFLNGILFKELKESIENLFLDVGNANDDFRRTYNFYLQIPEVQSNRIIREQFEQLNEEMNVVIIRNKHIDFFKYDAQLVKLIPFVIWYGRKYSEVFVFSKGIAANDVIIPTLLYAKQAYFVSDTVVDKYKMVIKRYFEERGDNTKVQFISYDEMLKLVDNKSIDNYVITGEGEEKEDFISTKNKVVNVRYDIQKNEIKNRIFVGLNNQSISVREFIRLQGGDVQAEYRDTLSRKTYAEYEKLFWNFSETRNSGTYKYVPWNKVIKIFTEDSRQKNGALQIENKNVLLTANNKDMIYVCDICLSQEKYLNNLLDNFLIILSDYHLIGNFNVVLKDKNVNIQFITYHKEICEIVESYQKQDAECIIADLVMGKKNLNRNDLIIQYSKDICIAIDKSKNRNEFRAQYYEPLLKELKSLGAIYDYQVKDGMLISVLIKDMRIILNLFEKEGDIFEKIAYHRFRNSAFFDDVRNGVYFYWNRDTYDKASQQKKLKNIIEDISKNDIVGLIDADTFCELHNQVYSTDIFDYQKSQVSNEIDVIATRGMQAYFVSCKAASDIVMGYELEIANHAKNAGAVPVLCTSKKIENNSDAVLSRASEVDKIVFIGKDELMEQNDFNNQIEQLMLI
;
A
#
# COMPACT_ATOMS: atom_id res chain seq x y z
N MET A 1 -3.91 -11.54 -36.80
CA MET A 1 -4.39 -12.33 -35.64
C MET A 1 -4.83 -13.72 -36.13
N LEU A 2 -4.95 -14.76 -35.28
CA LEU A 2 -5.58 -16.03 -35.70
C LEU A 2 -7.07 -15.81 -36.01
N ASP A 3 -7.61 -16.47 -37.03
CA ASP A 3 -8.97 -16.16 -37.55
C ASP A 3 -10.07 -16.32 -36.49
N ILE A 4 -10.04 -17.42 -35.72
CA ILE A 4 -11.02 -17.67 -34.66
C ILE A 4 -10.91 -16.68 -33.48
N ASN A 5 -9.69 -16.24 -33.15
CA ASN A 5 -9.46 -15.24 -32.11
C ASN A 5 -9.94 -13.84 -32.55
N ARG A 6 -9.75 -13.51 -33.83
CA ARG A 6 -10.30 -12.30 -34.44
C ARG A 6 -11.82 -12.33 -34.43
N TYR A 7 -12.43 -13.48 -34.74
CA TYR A 7 -13.88 -13.65 -34.64
C TYR A 7 -14.39 -13.43 -33.22
N ARG A 8 -13.75 -14.01 -32.21
CA ARG A 8 -14.06 -13.79 -30.78
C ARG A 8 -14.00 -12.31 -30.38
N LEU A 9 -12.95 -11.57 -30.76
CA LEU A 9 -12.87 -10.13 -30.48
C LEU A 9 -13.96 -9.33 -31.20
N ASN A 10 -14.34 -9.70 -32.42
CA ASN A 10 -15.47 -9.08 -33.12
C ASN A 10 -16.82 -9.36 -32.46
N LEU A 11 -17.03 -10.56 -31.92
CA LEU A 11 -18.21 -10.85 -31.08
C LEU A 11 -18.24 -9.96 -29.84
N TYR A 12 -17.09 -9.71 -29.21
CA TYR A 12 -17.01 -8.83 -28.05
C TYR A 12 -17.35 -7.38 -28.43
N GLU A 13 -16.85 -6.89 -29.57
CA GLU A 13 -17.20 -5.57 -30.12
C GLU A 13 -18.70 -5.43 -30.38
N LEU A 14 -19.30 -6.47 -30.98
CA LEU A 14 -20.73 -6.54 -31.23
C LEU A 14 -21.51 -6.41 -29.90
N LEU A 15 -21.18 -7.22 -28.90
CA LEU A 15 -21.87 -7.22 -27.61
C LEU A 15 -21.62 -5.95 -26.78
N TYR A 16 -20.45 -5.36 -26.89
CA TYR A 16 -20.13 -4.10 -26.21
C TYR A 16 -21.01 -2.95 -26.75
N LYS A 17 -21.25 -2.90 -28.07
CA LYS A 17 -22.09 -1.88 -28.72
C LYS A 17 -23.59 -2.21 -28.64
N TYR A 18 -23.94 -3.49 -28.74
CA TYR A 18 -25.32 -4.00 -28.78
C TYR A 18 -25.51 -5.11 -27.76
N PRO A 19 -25.61 -4.78 -26.46
CA PRO A 19 -25.68 -5.79 -25.41
C PRO A 19 -26.99 -6.59 -25.49
N LEU A 20 -26.90 -7.90 -25.25
CA LEU A 20 -28.03 -8.85 -25.31
C LEU A 20 -29.23 -8.41 -24.48
N CYS A 21 -28.99 -7.76 -23.34
CA CYS A 21 -30.04 -7.29 -22.43
C CYS A 21 -31.05 -6.34 -23.08
N ASN A 22 -30.67 -5.63 -24.16
CA ASN A 22 -31.58 -4.75 -24.89
C ASN A 22 -32.63 -5.50 -25.72
N TYR A 23 -32.45 -6.81 -25.93
CA TYR A 23 -33.29 -7.67 -26.76
C TYR A 23 -34.01 -8.76 -25.93
N MET A 24 -34.04 -8.62 -24.60
CA MET A 24 -34.77 -9.53 -23.72
C MET A 24 -36.28 -9.33 -23.80
N THR A 25 -37.03 -10.41 -23.56
CA THR A 25 -38.49 -10.34 -23.44
C THR A 25 -38.97 -10.75 -22.05
N LYS A 26 -40.02 -10.09 -21.55
CA LYS A 26 -40.71 -10.48 -20.33
C LYS A 26 -41.72 -11.59 -20.69
N THR A 27 -41.66 -12.74 -20.01
CA THR A 27 -42.70 -13.78 -20.12
C THR A 27 -43.81 -13.53 -19.08
N GLU A 28 -44.95 -14.20 -19.23
CA GLU A 28 -46.10 -14.09 -18.31
C GLU A 28 -45.75 -14.51 -16.86
N ASP A 29 -44.72 -15.32 -16.68
CA ASP A 29 -44.26 -15.89 -15.39
C ASP A 29 -43.16 -15.07 -14.67
N VAL A 30 -43.10 -13.75 -14.87
CA VAL A 30 -42.14 -12.81 -14.20
C VAL A 30 -40.67 -12.94 -14.63
N TYR A 31 -40.23 -14.06 -15.21
CA TYR A 31 -38.86 -14.25 -15.70
C TYR A 31 -38.60 -13.55 -17.05
N ARG A 32 -37.36 -13.08 -17.25
CA ARG A 32 -36.92 -12.54 -18.54
C ARG A 32 -36.25 -13.63 -19.36
N ARG A 33 -36.52 -13.67 -20.66
CA ARG A 33 -35.89 -14.63 -21.56
C ARG A 33 -35.06 -13.92 -22.63
N THR A 34 -33.82 -14.36 -22.77
CA THR A 34 -32.92 -13.98 -23.86
C THR A 34 -32.95 -15.09 -24.89
N GLN A 35 -33.51 -14.83 -26.07
CA GLN A 35 -33.62 -15.83 -27.14
C GLN A 35 -32.64 -15.51 -28.26
N VAL A 36 -31.62 -16.35 -28.38
CA VAL A 36 -30.51 -16.19 -29.33
C VAL A 36 -30.52 -17.33 -30.34
N MET A 37 -30.40 -17.00 -31.62
CA MET A 37 -30.08 -17.96 -32.66
C MET A 37 -28.70 -17.64 -33.23
N PHE A 38 -27.90 -18.65 -33.52
CA PHE A 38 -26.64 -18.45 -34.20
C PHE A 38 -26.45 -19.50 -35.29
N ILE A 39 -25.95 -19.02 -36.42
CA ILE A 39 -25.74 -19.78 -37.65
C ILE A 39 -24.28 -19.59 -38.02
N GLY A 40 -23.53 -20.67 -38.20
CA GLY A 40 -22.12 -20.56 -38.53
C GLY A 40 -21.38 -21.89 -38.51
N GLY A 41 -20.20 -21.90 -39.12
CA GLY A 41 -19.41 -23.13 -39.23
C GLY A 41 -18.71 -23.52 -37.91
N LYS A 42 -18.60 -24.83 -37.66
CA LYS A 42 -17.89 -25.52 -36.56
C LYS A 42 -17.33 -24.63 -35.43
N GLU A 43 -16.09 -24.15 -35.56
CA GLU A 43 -15.39 -23.41 -34.49
C GLU A 43 -16.05 -22.06 -34.16
N LYS A 44 -16.60 -21.35 -35.16
CA LYS A 44 -17.31 -20.08 -34.93
C LYS A 44 -18.60 -20.32 -34.15
N ALA A 45 -19.28 -21.45 -34.36
CA ALA A 45 -20.45 -21.82 -33.57
C ALA A 45 -20.08 -22.04 -32.10
N VAL A 46 -19.00 -22.78 -31.82
CA VAL A 46 -18.48 -23.01 -30.47
C VAL A 46 -18.11 -21.68 -29.77
N GLU A 47 -17.36 -20.80 -30.43
CA GLU A 47 -16.99 -19.51 -29.84
C GLU A 47 -18.19 -18.57 -29.65
N THR A 48 -19.19 -18.62 -30.54
CA THR A 48 -20.43 -17.86 -30.37
C THR A 48 -21.18 -18.33 -29.14
N TYR A 49 -21.36 -19.64 -28.97
CA TYR A 49 -22.01 -20.19 -27.80
C TYR A 49 -21.29 -19.80 -26.51
N LYS A 50 -19.97 -20.03 -26.43
CA LYS A 50 -19.16 -19.66 -25.26
C LYS A 50 -19.33 -18.19 -24.89
N THR A 51 -19.25 -17.32 -25.89
CA THR A 51 -19.35 -15.86 -25.71
C THR A 51 -20.73 -15.43 -25.21
N MET A 52 -21.80 -15.91 -25.85
CA MET A 52 -23.17 -15.57 -25.47
C MET A 52 -23.54 -16.16 -24.11
N PHE A 53 -23.03 -17.34 -23.77
CA PHE A 53 -23.28 -18.00 -22.49
C PHE A 53 -22.87 -17.12 -21.32
N TRP A 54 -21.64 -16.61 -21.27
CA TRP A 54 -21.24 -15.74 -20.16
C TRP A 54 -21.76 -14.31 -20.30
N ALA A 55 -21.96 -13.79 -21.51
CA ALA A 55 -22.45 -12.42 -21.70
C ALA A 55 -23.93 -12.25 -21.32
N SER A 56 -24.70 -13.33 -21.38
CA SER A 56 -26.14 -13.35 -21.10
C SER A 56 -26.51 -13.55 -19.64
N GLN A 57 -25.54 -13.63 -18.72
CA GLN A 57 -25.75 -13.93 -17.30
C GLN A 57 -26.44 -12.81 -16.51
N TYR A 58 -27.39 -12.10 -17.12
CA TYR A 58 -28.13 -10.97 -16.58
C TYR A 58 -29.06 -11.39 -15.42
N PRO A 59 -29.27 -10.53 -14.40
CA PRO A 59 -30.17 -10.83 -13.28
C PRO A 59 -31.58 -11.21 -13.74
N ASP A 60 -32.17 -12.23 -13.10
CA ASP A 60 -33.54 -12.71 -13.36
C ASP A 60 -33.85 -13.03 -14.84
N SER A 61 -32.81 -13.42 -15.59
CA SER A 61 -32.91 -13.83 -16.98
C SER A 61 -32.47 -15.27 -17.21
N ILE A 62 -33.12 -15.94 -18.15
CA ILE A 62 -32.76 -17.27 -18.64
C ILE A 62 -32.33 -17.14 -20.10
N LEU A 63 -31.16 -17.68 -20.42
CA LEU A 63 -30.65 -17.76 -21.78
C LEU A 63 -31.20 -19.01 -22.47
N HIS A 64 -31.83 -18.82 -23.62
CA HIS A 64 -32.21 -19.87 -24.55
C HIS A 64 -31.45 -19.67 -25.87
N MET A 65 -30.65 -20.66 -26.26
CA MET A 65 -29.86 -20.61 -27.48
C MET A 65 -30.21 -21.73 -28.44
N THR A 66 -30.21 -21.41 -29.73
CA THR A 66 -30.37 -22.39 -30.80
C THR A 66 -29.25 -22.26 -31.81
N TYR A 67 -28.54 -23.35 -32.05
CA TYR A 67 -27.56 -23.48 -33.12
C TYR A 67 -28.24 -24.00 -34.38
N CYS A 68 -27.99 -23.33 -35.51
CA CYS A 68 -28.35 -23.86 -36.82
C CYS A 68 -27.11 -24.11 -37.69
N GLY A 69 -27.05 -25.30 -38.27
CA GLY A 69 -26.02 -25.67 -39.22
C GLY A 69 -26.31 -27.01 -39.90
N GLU A 70 -25.36 -27.47 -40.71
CA GLU A 70 -25.44 -28.77 -41.36
C GLU A 70 -25.29 -29.90 -40.33
N ALA A 71 -25.84 -31.10 -40.62
CA ALA A 71 -25.87 -32.21 -39.67
C ALA A 71 -24.48 -32.58 -39.11
N GLU A 72 -23.43 -32.58 -39.95
CA GLU A 72 -22.06 -32.85 -39.52
C GLU A 72 -21.48 -31.77 -38.59
N GLU A 73 -21.92 -30.52 -38.73
CA GLU A 73 -21.49 -29.42 -37.87
C GLU A 73 -22.23 -29.44 -36.54
N ILE A 74 -23.52 -29.80 -36.56
CA ILE A 74 -24.32 -30.04 -35.35
C ILE A 74 -23.67 -31.14 -34.51
N ASP A 75 -23.32 -32.28 -35.11
CA ASP A 75 -22.67 -33.38 -34.40
C ASP A 75 -21.33 -32.95 -33.79
N TYR A 76 -20.56 -32.12 -34.50
CA TYR A 76 -19.31 -31.55 -33.99
C TYR A 76 -19.53 -30.65 -32.76
N VAL A 77 -20.41 -29.65 -32.87
CA VAL A 77 -20.68 -28.69 -31.77
C VAL A 77 -21.25 -29.41 -30.56
N LYS A 78 -22.16 -30.37 -30.80
CA LYS A 78 -22.76 -31.20 -29.76
C LYS A 78 -21.70 -32.04 -29.05
N GLY A 79 -20.81 -32.69 -29.79
CA GLY A 79 -19.72 -33.48 -29.23
C GLY A 79 -18.79 -32.65 -28.33
N ILE A 80 -18.55 -31.38 -28.65
CA ILE A 80 -17.73 -30.47 -27.84
C ILE A 80 -18.39 -30.14 -26.49
N PHE A 81 -19.67 -29.77 -26.49
CA PHE A 81 -20.36 -29.37 -25.25
C PHE A 81 -20.84 -30.57 -24.40
N GLU A 82 -20.93 -31.77 -24.99
CA GLU A 82 -21.16 -33.01 -24.25
C GLU A 82 -19.86 -33.62 -23.66
N ASP A 83 -18.69 -33.10 -24.03
CA ASP A 83 -17.40 -33.55 -23.49
C ASP A 83 -17.17 -33.07 -22.05
N LYS A 84 -17.38 -33.98 -21.10
CA LYS A 84 -17.19 -33.75 -19.65
C LYS A 84 -15.74 -33.55 -19.24
N VAL A 85 -14.76 -33.86 -20.09
CA VAL A 85 -13.35 -33.57 -19.83
C VAL A 85 -13.03 -32.12 -20.24
N MET A 86 -13.57 -31.67 -21.37
CA MET A 86 -13.35 -30.31 -21.85
C MET A 86 -14.13 -29.26 -21.05
N PHE A 87 -15.39 -29.55 -20.69
CA PHE A 87 -16.26 -28.65 -19.93
C PHE A 87 -16.85 -29.33 -18.68
N PRO A 88 -16.02 -29.69 -17.69
CA PRO A 88 -16.43 -30.53 -16.57
C PRO A 88 -17.49 -29.90 -15.64
N ALA A 89 -17.61 -28.57 -15.62
CA ALA A 89 -18.57 -27.84 -14.79
C ALA A 89 -19.80 -27.36 -15.57
N PHE A 90 -19.92 -27.66 -16.86
CA PHE A 90 -20.97 -27.07 -17.70
C PHE A 90 -22.38 -27.57 -17.34
N ASP A 91 -22.57 -28.89 -17.22
CA ASP A 91 -23.85 -29.50 -16.82
C ASP A 91 -24.35 -28.92 -15.48
N GLU A 92 -23.45 -28.78 -14.48
CA GLU A 92 -23.79 -28.21 -13.17
C GLU A 92 -24.34 -26.78 -13.27
N TYR A 93 -23.79 -25.98 -14.19
CA TYR A 93 -24.22 -24.60 -14.39
C TYR A 93 -25.55 -24.50 -15.17
N LEU A 94 -25.85 -25.45 -16.04
CA LEU A 94 -27.16 -25.57 -16.67
C LEU A 94 -28.24 -25.97 -15.64
N ASP A 95 -27.94 -26.92 -14.76
CA ASP A 95 -28.86 -27.38 -13.71
C ASP A 95 -29.21 -26.28 -12.70
N LYS A 96 -28.31 -25.30 -12.50
CA LYS A 96 -28.58 -24.08 -11.71
C LYS A 96 -29.49 -23.07 -12.42
N GLY A 97 -29.92 -23.34 -13.65
CA GLY A 97 -30.81 -22.49 -14.43
C GLY A 97 -30.13 -21.26 -15.03
N TYR A 98 -28.80 -21.29 -15.20
CA TYR A 98 -28.07 -20.15 -15.79
C TYR A 98 -28.22 -20.06 -17.31
N ALA A 99 -28.48 -21.19 -17.97
CA ALA A 99 -28.94 -21.26 -19.35
C ALA A 99 -29.72 -22.56 -19.54
N GLU A 100 -30.55 -22.60 -20.58
CA GLU A 100 -31.13 -23.83 -21.08
C GLU A 100 -30.11 -24.60 -21.93
N LYS A 101 -30.36 -25.89 -22.13
CA LYS A 101 -29.53 -26.69 -23.04
C LYS A 101 -29.59 -26.10 -24.45
N LEU A 102 -28.46 -26.15 -25.15
CA LEU A 102 -28.36 -25.71 -26.54
C LEU A 102 -29.29 -26.56 -27.42
N ASP A 103 -30.22 -25.90 -28.10
CA ASP A 103 -31.05 -26.52 -29.13
C ASP A 103 -30.30 -26.59 -30.46
N TYR A 104 -30.58 -27.63 -31.24
CA TYR A 104 -29.98 -27.86 -32.55
C TYR A 104 -31.07 -27.98 -33.61
N VAL A 105 -30.96 -27.18 -34.66
CA VAL A 105 -31.92 -27.15 -35.77
C VAL A 105 -31.15 -27.25 -37.08
N ASN A 106 -31.70 -27.96 -38.05
CA ASN A 106 -31.12 -28.06 -39.40
C ASN A 106 -31.56 -26.87 -40.26
N ASP A 107 -30.74 -26.46 -41.23
CA ASP A 107 -30.94 -25.28 -42.08
C ASP A 107 -32.31 -25.18 -42.77
N ASN A 108 -33.00 -26.32 -42.94
CA ASN A 108 -34.33 -26.38 -43.54
C ASN A 108 -35.47 -25.84 -42.66
N GLU A 109 -35.25 -25.69 -41.34
CA GLU A 109 -36.28 -25.30 -40.36
C GLU A 109 -36.14 -23.85 -39.85
N ILE A 110 -35.09 -23.11 -40.27
CA ILE A 110 -34.73 -21.75 -39.82
C ILE A 110 -35.88 -20.72 -39.97
N LEU A 111 -36.74 -20.90 -40.99
CA LEU A 111 -37.50 -19.79 -41.59
C LEU A 111 -38.94 -19.62 -41.07
N ILE A 112 -39.34 -20.37 -40.05
CA ILE A 112 -40.73 -20.39 -39.56
C ILE A 112 -40.85 -19.89 -38.11
N ASP A 113 -39.75 -19.95 -37.35
CA ASP A 113 -39.76 -19.63 -35.93
C ASP A 113 -39.28 -18.19 -35.66
N THR A 114 -40.20 -17.32 -35.26
CA THR A 114 -39.95 -15.90 -34.99
C THR A 114 -39.68 -15.60 -33.51
N ARG A 115 -39.34 -16.60 -32.68
CA ARG A 115 -39.11 -16.42 -31.24
C ARG A 115 -37.79 -15.76 -30.86
N TYR A 116 -36.82 -15.71 -31.77
CA TYR A 116 -35.48 -15.20 -31.50
C TYR A 116 -35.39 -13.69 -31.74
N HIS A 117 -34.69 -12.98 -30.85
CA HIS A 117 -34.52 -11.52 -30.97
C HIS A 117 -33.07 -11.11 -31.16
N TYR A 118 -32.14 -12.06 -31.09
CA TYR A 118 -30.73 -11.82 -31.38
C TYR A 118 -30.21 -12.95 -32.26
N ILE A 119 -29.92 -12.66 -33.52
CA ILE A 119 -29.53 -13.64 -34.52
C ILE A 119 -28.13 -13.31 -35.03
N ILE A 120 -27.23 -14.29 -35.00
CA ILE A 120 -25.84 -14.15 -35.47
C ILE A 120 -25.63 -15.06 -36.68
N ILE A 121 -25.09 -14.50 -37.76
CA ILE A 121 -24.82 -15.19 -39.02
C ILE A 121 -23.32 -15.10 -39.31
N ALA A 122 -22.65 -16.24 -39.33
CA ALA A 122 -21.20 -16.34 -39.49
C ALA A 122 -20.79 -17.65 -40.20
N THR A 123 -21.38 -17.92 -41.37
CA THR A 123 -21.07 -19.15 -42.14
C THR A 123 -19.66 -19.12 -42.73
N GLY A 124 -19.08 -17.93 -42.89
CA GLY A 124 -17.79 -17.73 -43.55
C GLY A 124 -17.89 -17.61 -45.07
N ASP A 125 -19.11 -17.68 -45.62
CA ASP A 125 -19.40 -17.46 -47.04
C ASP A 125 -20.29 -16.22 -47.17
N ALA A 126 -19.75 -15.15 -47.75
CA ALA A 126 -20.44 -13.88 -47.90
C ALA A 126 -21.75 -14.01 -48.70
N TYR A 127 -21.79 -14.91 -49.69
CA TYR A 127 -22.99 -15.11 -50.48
C TYR A 127 -24.08 -15.79 -49.65
N LYS A 128 -23.74 -16.88 -48.93
CA LYS A 128 -24.68 -17.58 -48.03
C LYS A 128 -25.17 -16.66 -46.91
N ASP A 129 -24.25 -15.92 -46.27
CA ASP A 129 -24.55 -14.98 -45.20
C ASP A 129 -25.55 -13.91 -45.66
N TRP A 130 -25.38 -13.38 -46.88
CA TRP A 130 -26.32 -12.42 -47.48
C TRP A 130 -27.69 -13.03 -47.75
N GLU A 131 -27.76 -14.23 -48.33
CA GLU A 131 -29.04 -14.89 -48.60
C GLU A 131 -29.82 -15.14 -47.31
N LEU A 132 -29.15 -15.59 -46.25
CA LEU A 132 -29.76 -15.80 -44.94
C LEU A 132 -30.25 -14.49 -44.34
N LEU A 133 -29.44 -13.43 -44.40
CA LEU A 133 -29.80 -12.11 -43.90
C LEU A 133 -31.10 -11.60 -44.55
N VAL A 134 -31.18 -11.64 -45.88
CA VAL A 134 -32.36 -11.17 -46.63
C VAL A 134 -33.60 -12.02 -46.32
N LYS A 135 -33.45 -13.34 -46.22
CA LYS A 135 -34.56 -14.24 -45.84
C LYS A 135 -35.08 -13.93 -44.44
N LEU A 136 -34.18 -13.77 -43.46
CA LEU A 136 -34.54 -13.49 -42.07
C LEU A 136 -35.17 -12.10 -41.91
N GLU A 137 -34.66 -11.07 -42.60
CA GLU A 137 -35.28 -9.74 -42.61
C GLU A 137 -36.73 -9.83 -43.09
N SER A 138 -36.98 -10.54 -44.20
CA SER A 138 -38.33 -10.73 -44.72
C SER A 138 -39.25 -11.50 -43.76
N VAL A 139 -38.75 -12.52 -43.06
CA VAL A 139 -39.55 -13.29 -42.10
C VAL A 139 -39.93 -12.44 -40.89
N TYR A 140 -38.95 -11.79 -40.26
CA TYR A 140 -39.16 -10.99 -39.06
C TYR A 140 -39.85 -9.65 -39.34
N GLY A 141 -39.70 -9.12 -40.56
CA GLY A 141 -40.39 -7.93 -41.03
C GLY A 141 -41.88 -8.11 -41.28
N ASN A 142 -42.29 -9.31 -41.70
CA ASN A 142 -43.70 -9.66 -41.93
C ASN A 142 -44.39 -10.26 -40.68
N SER A 143 -43.69 -10.40 -39.56
CA SER A 143 -44.27 -10.90 -38.31
C SER A 143 -45.32 -9.94 -37.77
N SER A 144 -46.48 -10.46 -37.36
CA SER A 144 -47.56 -9.69 -36.72
C SER A 144 -47.17 -9.14 -35.35
N ASP A 145 -46.05 -9.57 -34.77
CA ASP A 145 -45.56 -9.19 -33.43
C ASP A 145 -44.73 -7.89 -33.47
N SER A 146 -45.31 -6.84 -34.10
CA SER A 146 -44.67 -5.56 -34.46
C SER A 146 -44.04 -4.74 -33.33
N GLY A 147 -44.13 -5.19 -32.07
CA GLY A 147 -43.58 -4.53 -30.89
C GLY A 147 -42.19 -5.01 -30.45
N LYS A 148 -41.66 -6.13 -30.98
CA LYS A 148 -40.39 -6.71 -30.54
C LYS A 148 -39.25 -6.38 -31.50
N GLN A 149 -38.21 -5.70 -31.00
CA GLN A 149 -37.00 -5.42 -31.78
C GLN A 149 -36.16 -6.70 -31.95
N VAL A 150 -35.59 -6.90 -33.13
CA VAL A 150 -34.76 -8.04 -33.50
C VAL A 150 -33.42 -7.55 -34.02
N MET A 151 -32.34 -8.16 -33.55
CA MET A 151 -30.98 -7.94 -34.06
C MET A 151 -30.60 -9.04 -35.06
N LEU A 152 -30.19 -8.66 -36.26
CA LEU A 152 -29.54 -9.52 -37.26
C LEU A 152 -28.08 -9.08 -37.43
N ALA A 153 -27.15 -9.82 -36.83
CA ALA A 153 -25.72 -9.53 -36.86
C ALA A 153 -24.98 -10.49 -37.80
N VAL A 154 -24.28 -9.97 -38.81
CA VAL A 154 -23.54 -10.75 -39.80
C VAL A 154 -22.03 -10.52 -39.73
N TYR A 155 -21.26 -11.60 -39.73
CA TYR A 155 -19.79 -11.59 -39.71
C TYR A 155 -19.22 -11.82 -41.10
N ASN A 156 -19.10 -10.75 -41.89
CA ASN A 156 -18.42 -10.81 -43.19
C ASN A 156 -18.09 -9.41 -43.74
N ASP A 157 -16.81 -9.11 -43.99
CA ASP A 157 -16.36 -7.84 -44.56
C ASP A 157 -16.74 -7.68 -46.05
N GLY A 158 -16.82 -8.79 -46.79
CA GLY A 158 -17.23 -8.86 -48.19
C GLY A 158 -18.70 -8.47 -48.45
N LEU A 159 -19.45 -8.11 -47.40
CA LEU A 159 -20.83 -7.63 -47.48
C LEU A 159 -20.97 -6.11 -47.42
N ALA A 160 -19.88 -5.37 -47.21
CA ALA A 160 -19.93 -3.92 -47.04
C ALA A 160 -20.64 -3.21 -48.21
N ASP A 161 -20.29 -3.56 -49.46
CA ASP A 161 -20.90 -2.97 -50.66
C ASP A 161 -22.39 -3.35 -50.82
N LYS A 162 -22.76 -4.57 -50.40
CA LYS A 162 -24.16 -5.02 -50.43
C LYS A 162 -25.01 -4.30 -49.37
N LEU A 163 -24.47 -4.08 -48.18
CA LEU A 163 -25.14 -3.31 -47.13
C LEU A 163 -25.22 -1.83 -47.46
N ALA A 164 -24.19 -1.26 -48.08
CA ALA A 164 -24.21 0.13 -48.54
C ALA A 164 -25.26 0.37 -49.64
N SER A 165 -25.57 -0.65 -50.44
CA SER A 165 -26.60 -0.59 -51.49
C SER A 165 -27.99 -1.04 -51.02
N LEU A 166 -28.14 -1.44 -49.75
CA LEU A 166 -29.43 -1.81 -49.16
C LEU A 166 -30.35 -0.57 -49.07
N ASN A 167 -31.60 -0.71 -49.51
CA ASN A 167 -32.60 0.35 -49.32
C ASN A 167 -33.16 0.28 -47.90
N TRP A 168 -32.59 1.06 -46.99
CA TRP A 168 -32.97 1.13 -45.58
C TRP A 168 -34.43 1.53 -45.33
N ASP A 169 -35.09 2.25 -46.26
CA ASP A 169 -36.52 2.58 -46.14
C ASP A 169 -37.43 1.34 -46.31
N LYS A 170 -36.90 0.27 -46.92
CA LYS A 170 -37.60 -1.01 -47.09
C LYS A 170 -37.32 -2.00 -45.96
N VAL A 171 -36.29 -1.76 -45.16
CA VAL A 171 -35.98 -2.60 -44.01
C VAL A 171 -37.03 -2.36 -42.94
N SER A 172 -37.56 -3.45 -42.40
CA SER A 172 -38.62 -3.38 -41.40
C SER A 172 -38.15 -2.69 -40.12
N LYS A 173 -38.96 -1.77 -39.57
CA LYS A 173 -38.56 -0.91 -38.44
C LYS A 173 -38.24 -1.66 -37.15
N ASN A 174 -38.72 -2.88 -37.01
CA ASN A 174 -38.45 -3.77 -35.88
C ASN A 174 -37.15 -4.58 -36.05
N VAL A 175 -36.53 -4.56 -37.23
CA VAL A 175 -35.30 -5.30 -37.53
C VAL A 175 -34.11 -4.34 -37.56
N ASN A 176 -33.10 -4.65 -36.76
CA ASN A 176 -31.81 -3.96 -36.77
C ASN A 176 -30.76 -4.87 -37.42
N ILE A 177 -30.16 -4.41 -38.51
CA ILE A 177 -29.15 -5.17 -39.27
C ILE A 177 -27.77 -4.58 -39.01
N ILE A 178 -26.80 -5.42 -38.67
CA ILE A 178 -25.41 -5.00 -38.50
C ILE A 178 -24.39 -5.96 -39.09
N GLN A 179 -23.41 -5.40 -39.81
CA GLN A 179 -22.14 -6.08 -40.09
C GLN A 179 -21.14 -5.73 -39.00
N PHE A 180 -20.49 -6.76 -38.44
CA PHE A 180 -19.60 -6.57 -37.29
C PHE A 180 -18.18 -7.11 -37.49
N GLU A 181 -17.78 -7.50 -38.70
CA GLU A 181 -16.36 -7.76 -38.99
C GLU A 181 -15.58 -6.44 -39.02
N MET A 182 -14.62 -6.30 -38.11
CA MET A 182 -13.65 -5.21 -38.03
C MET A 182 -12.26 -5.74 -38.40
N SER A 183 -11.48 -4.90 -39.08
CA SER A 183 -10.06 -5.17 -39.36
C SER A 183 -9.21 -5.18 -38.08
N ASP A 184 -8.04 -5.82 -38.14
CA ASP A 184 -7.08 -5.86 -37.01
C ASP A 184 -6.74 -4.45 -36.50
N GLN A 185 -6.62 -3.46 -37.39
CA GLN A 185 -6.35 -2.07 -37.00
C GLN A 185 -7.54 -1.43 -36.26
N GLN A 186 -8.77 -1.71 -36.71
CA GLN A 186 -9.98 -1.22 -36.05
C GLN A 186 -10.15 -1.84 -34.65
N ILE A 187 -9.86 -3.13 -34.49
CA ILE A 187 -9.88 -3.79 -33.16
C ILE A 187 -8.79 -3.22 -32.26
N LYS A 188 -7.56 -3.06 -32.77
CA LYS A 188 -6.42 -2.54 -31.99
C LYS A 188 -6.59 -1.07 -31.57
N SER A 189 -7.49 -0.33 -32.19
CA SER A 189 -7.82 1.07 -31.87
C SER A 189 -9.22 1.26 -31.27
N SER A 190 -9.92 0.16 -30.98
CA SER A 190 -11.30 0.22 -30.52
C SER A 190 -11.41 0.74 -29.09
N ASP A 191 -12.60 1.27 -28.78
CA ASP A 191 -12.90 1.70 -27.42
C ASP A 191 -12.99 0.53 -26.44
N LEU A 192 -13.47 -0.64 -26.88
CA LEU A 192 -13.52 -1.84 -26.05
C LEU A 192 -12.12 -2.27 -25.63
N LYS A 193 -11.13 -2.27 -26.54
CA LYS A 193 -9.74 -2.58 -26.17
C LYS A 193 -9.23 -1.64 -25.08
N ARG A 194 -9.51 -0.33 -25.20
CA ARG A 194 -9.14 0.66 -24.17
C ARG A 194 -9.81 0.34 -22.83
N VAL A 195 -11.11 0.04 -22.83
CA VAL A 195 -11.85 -0.31 -21.61
C VAL A 195 -11.33 -1.61 -20.99
N ALA A 196 -11.00 -2.62 -21.80
CA ALA A 196 -10.39 -3.87 -21.34
C ALA A 196 -8.99 -3.63 -20.73
N ALA A 197 -8.16 -2.79 -21.35
CA ALA A 197 -6.88 -2.40 -20.79
C ALA A 197 -7.06 -1.66 -19.45
N ASN A 198 -8.06 -0.78 -19.36
CA ASN A 198 -8.39 -0.07 -18.13
C ASN A 198 -8.94 -0.99 -17.03
N MET A 199 -9.69 -2.05 -17.38
CA MET A 199 -10.09 -3.09 -16.44
C MET A 199 -8.87 -3.81 -15.87
N ASN A 200 -7.92 -4.20 -16.73
CA ASN A 200 -6.67 -4.81 -16.28
C ASN A 200 -5.84 -3.86 -15.39
N LEU A 201 -5.82 -2.57 -15.74
CA LEU A 201 -5.22 -1.53 -14.91
C LEU A 201 -5.91 -1.44 -13.54
N ALA A 202 -7.25 -1.39 -13.49
CA ALA A 202 -8.01 -1.34 -12.25
C ALA A 202 -7.68 -2.53 -11.32
N TYR A 203 -7.59 -3.75 -11.87
CA TYR A 203 -7.11 -4.92 -11.14
C TYR A 203 -5.68 -4.72 -10.62
N SER A 204 -4.78 -4.21 -11.46
CA SER A 204 -3.38 -4.01 -11.08
C SER A 204 -3.22 -2.97 -9.97
N LEU A 205 -4.01 -1.88 -10.02
CA LEU A 205 -4.03 -0.81 -9.02
C LEU A 205 -4.51 -1.28 -7.64
N MET A 206 -5.34 -2.32 -7.57
CA MET A 206 -5.71 -2.95 -6.30
C MET A 206 -4.52 -3.63 -5.61
N TYR A 207 -3.50 -4.05 -6.36
CA TYR A 207 -2.31 -4.72 -5.83
C TYR A 207 -1.12 -3.77 -5.66
N ASP A 208 -0.98 -2.80 -6.57
CA ASP A 208 0.11 -1.82 -6.58
C ASP A 208 -0.43 -0.44 -6.99
N GLN A 209 -0.56 0.44 -6.01
CA GLN A 209 -1.05 1.80 -6.20
C GLN A 209 -0.01 2.73 -6.85
N ARG A 210 1.26 2.30 -6.90
CA ARG A 210 2.41 3.08 -7.44
C ARG A 210 2.82 2.61 -8.83
N LEU A 211 1.99 1.79 -9.45
CA LEU A 211 2.19 1.22 -10.77
C LEU A 211 2.43 2.31 -11.83
N ASN A 212 3.46 2.13 -12.65
CA ASN A 212 3.64 2.92 -13.87
C ASN A 212 2.60 2.44 -14.92
N ILE A 213 1.72 3.35 -15.33
CA ILE A 213 0.57 3.02 -16.17
C ILE A 213 0.99 2.67 -17.58
N ASP A 214 1.93 3.40 -18.17
CA ASP A 214 2.40 3.13 -19.54
C ASP A 214 3.02 1.73 -19.65
N SER A 215 3.77 1.31 -18.64
CA SER A 215 4.33 -0.03 -18.52
C SER A 215 3.24 -1.09 -18.36
N ASN A 216 2.22 -0.82 -17.54
CA ASN A 216 1.08 -1.72 -17.38
C ASN A 216 0.28 -1.88 -18.69
N LEU A 217 0.01 -0.78 -19.40
CA LEU A 217 -0.68 -0.81 -20.69
C LEU A 217 0.13 -1.59 -21.74
N LYS A 218 1.46 -1.40 -21.79
CA LYS A 218 2.35 -2.23 -22.64
C LYS A 218 2.31 -3.70 -22.26
N LYS A 219 2.26 -4.01 -20.95
CA LYS A 219 2.13 -5.39 -20.48
C LYS A 219 0.79 -5.99 -20.91
N PHE A 220 -0.29 -5.23 -20.84
CA PHE A 220 -1.60 -5.66 -21.34
C PHE A 220 -1.58 -5.92 -22.85
N ASP A 221 -0.92 -5.08 -23.65
CA ASP A 221 -0.71 -5.34 -25.08
C ASP A 221 0.06 -6.65 -25.31
N ASN A 222 1.10 -6.92 -24.52
CA ASN A 222 1.81 -8.20 -24.58
C ASN A 222 0.91 -9.39 -24.23
N MET A 223 0.07 -9.25 -23.20
CA MET A 223 -0.90 -10.28 -22.81
C MET A 223 -1.94 -10.51 -23.93
N CYS A 224 -2.35 -9.47 -24.64
CA CYS A 224 -3.22 -9.60 -25.81
C CYS A 224 -2.53 -10.39 -26.93
N ASN A 225 -1.25 -10.12 -27.20
CA ASN A 225 -0.50 -10.88 -28.20
C ASN A 225 -0.39 -12.37 -27.80
N GLU A 226 -0.11 -12.64 -26.53
CA GLU A 226 -0.03 -14.01 -26.01
C GLU A 226 -1.37 -14.75 -26.03
N GLU A 227 -2.49 -14.07 -25.84
CA GLU A 227 -3.83 -14.66 -25.83
C GLU A 227 -4.42 -14.84 -27.24
N PHE A 228 -4.28 -13.83 -28.10
CA PHE A 228 -5.01 -13.74 -29.36
C PHE A 228 -4.15 -14.04 -30.60
N GLU A 229 -2.83 -14.00 -30.50
CA GLU A 229 -1.91 -14.26 -31.63
C GLU A 229 -1.19 -15.61 -31.52
N ILE A 230 -1.23 -16.29 -30.35
CA ILE A 230 -0.62 -17.63 -30.14
C ILE A 230 -1.70 -18.73 -30.12
N ILE A 231 -1.41 -19.86 -30.78
CA ILE A 231 -2.30 -21.04 -30.79
C ILE A 231 -2.22 -21.75 -29.42
N ASN A 232 -3.39 -22.13 -28.87
CA ASN A 232 -3.51 -22.88 -27.60
C ASN A 232 -2.88 -22.20 -26.38
N SER A 233 -3.09 -20.89 -26.24
CA SER A 233 -2.68 -20.17 -25.03
C SER A 233 -3.46 -20.64 -23.80
N ASP A 234 -2.75 -21.05 -22.75
CA ASP A 234 -3.33 -21.38 -21.45
C ASP A 234 -3.55 -20.15 -20.55
N LYS A 235 -3.11 -18.98 -21.00
CA LYS A 235 -3.38 -17.70 -20.34
C LYS A 235 -4.84 -17.31 -20.58
N TYR A 236 -5.39 -16.45 -19.73
CA TYR A 236 -6.78 -15.98 -19.89
C TYR A 236 -7.01 -14.55 -19.38
N ASP A 237 -5.99 -13.88 -18.85
CA ASP A 237 -6.14 -12.60 -18.17
C ASP A 237 -6.59 -11.47 -19.13
N ALA A 238 -6.04 -11.44 -20.35
CA ALA A 238 -6.44 -10.48 -21.38
C ALA A 238 -7.89 -10.71 -21.80
N ASP A 239 -8.24 -11.96 -22.14
CA ASP A 239 -9.60 -12.35 -22.53
C ASP A 239 -10.64 -12.10 -21.40
N SER A 240 -10.29 -12.38 -20.16
CA SER A 240 -11.12 -12.07 -18.98
C SER A 240 -11.35 -10.57 -18.82
N SER A 241 -10.33 -9.74 -19.10
CA SER A 241 -10.44 -8.28 -19.07
C SER A 241 -11.39 -7.77 -20.17
N TYR A 242 -11.34 -8.37 -21.37
CA TYR A 242 -12.30 -8.09 -22.44
C TYR A 242 -13.73 -8.51 -22.05
N ALA A 243 -13.90 -9.72 -21.51
CA ALA A 243 -15.21 -10.22 -21.08
C ALA A 243 -15.84 -9.32 -20.00
N SER A 244 -15.05 -8.86 -19.02
CA SER A 244 -15.53 -7.90 -18.02
C SER A 244 -15.87 -6.55 -18.67
N ALA A 245 -15.05 -6.04 -19.59
CA ALA A 245 -15.32 -4.80 -20.33
C ALA A 245 -16.63 -4.87 -21.15
N VAL A 246 -16.90 -5.98 -21.84
CA VAL A 246 -18.18 -6.20 -22.55
C VAL A 246 -19.36 -6.12 -21.59
N SER A 247 -19.23 -6.73 -20.40
CA SER A 247 -20.30 -6.77 -19.41
C SER A 247 -20.68 -5.39 -18.83
N ILE A 248 -19.80 -4.38 -18.94
CA ILE A 248 -20.07 -3.01 -18.47
C ILE A 248 -21.29 -2.42 -19.17
N SER A 249 -21.41 -2.60 -20.49
CA SER A 249 -22.56 -2.10 -21.26
C SER A 249 -23.89 -2.65 -20.74
N SER A 250 -23.92 -3.96 -20.43
CA SER A 250 -25.10 -4.60 -19.83
C SER A 250 -25.40 -4.08 -18.42
N LYS A 251 -24.37 -3.85 -17.60
CA LYS A 251 -24.53 -3.28 -16.24
C LYS A 251 -25.08 -1.86 -16.28
N LEU A 252 -24.62 -1.03 -17.22
CA LEU A 252 -25.12 0.33 -17.40
C LEU A 252 -26.57 0.34 -17.91
N ALA A 253 -26.93 -0.57 -18.81
CA ALA A 253 -28.31 -0.75 -19.24
C ALA A 253 -29.22 -1.14 -18.06
N TYR A 254 -28.77 -2.05 -17.20
CA TYR A 254 -29.51 -2.41 -15.97
C TYR A 254 -29.67 -1.22 -15.02
N CYS A 255 -28.66 -0.38 -14.85
CA CYS A 255 -28.78 0.83 -14.02
C CYS A 255 -29.91 1.75 -14.49
N LEU A 256 -30.05 1.93 -15.82
CA LEU A 256 -31.12 2.75 -16.41
C LEU A 256 -32.50 2.12 -16.17
N GLU A 257 -32.60 0.81 -16.30
CA GLU A 257 -33.84 0.09 -16.07
C GLU A 257 -34.26 0.11 -14.60
N TYR A 258 -33.35 -0.20 -13.69
CA TYR A 258 -33.58 -0.14 -12.25
C TYR A 258 -34.10 1.24 -11.83
N SER A 259 -33.52 2.31 -12.38
CA SER A 259 -33.99 3.68 -12.12
C SER A 259 -35.41 3.94 -12.63
N LYS A 260 -35.80 3.37 -13.78
CA LYS A 260 -37.16 3.49 -14.33
C LYS A 260 -38.18 2.73 -13.48
N GLU A 261 -37.86 1.49 -13.10
CA GLU A 261 -38.76 0.63 -12.33
C GLU A 261 -39.01 1.18 -10.90
N ASN A 262 -38.05 1.91 -10.33
CA ASN A 262 -38.15 2.50 -9.00
C ASN A 262 -38.65 3.96 -8.99
N GLY A 263 -39.12 4.51 -10.12
CA GLY A 263 -39.70 5.86 -10.18
C GLY A 263 -38.75 7.01 -9.81
N LEU A 264 -37.44 6.80 -9.97
CA LEU A 264 -36.42 7.81 -9.62
C LEU A 264 -36.32 8.86 -10.74
N ASP A 265 -37.00 9.99 -10.54
CA ASP A 265 -37.10 11.10 -11.49
C ASP A 265 -35.78 11.91 -11.55
N THR A 266 -35.14 11.98 -12.72
CA THR A 266 -34.04 12.93 -13.02
C THR A 266 -33.90 13.09 -14.53
N GLU A 267 -33.70 14.31 -15.00
CA GLU A 267 -33.61 14.68 -16.43
C GLU A 267 -32.55 13.89 -17.23
N TYR A 268 -32.82 13.74 -18.53
CA TYR A 268 -32.22 12.78 -19.46
C TYR A 268 -30.91 13.27 -20.12
N ASN A 269 -29.78 12.56 -19.96
CA ASN A 269 -28.67 12.52 -20.93
C ASN A 269 -27.83 11.22 -20.78
N GLY A 270 -27.03 10.85 -21.78
CA GLY A 270 -26.25 9.59 -21.81
C GLY A 270 -25.24 9.37 -20.66
N ASN A 271 -24.94 10.40 -19.83
CA ASN A 271 -24.17 10.25 -18.59
C ASN A 271 -25.03 9.72 -17.42
N LYS A 272 -26.33 9.49 -17.62
CA LYS A 272 -27.28 9.10 -16.56
C LYS A 272 -26.98 7.72 -15.97
N ALA A 273 -26.60 6.72 -16.78
CA ALA A 273 -26.29 5.37 -16.28
C ALA A 273 -25.09 5.37 -15.32
N VAL A 274 -24.01 6.05 -15.69
CA VAL A 274 -22.81 6.19 -14.85
C VAL A 274 -23.14 6.99 -13.58
N SER A 275 -23.95 8.05 -13.68
CA SER A 275 -24.40 8.82 -12.51
C SER A 275 -25.24 7.98 -11.53
N ILE A 276 -26.14 7.14 -12.04
CA ILE A 276 -26.92 6.18 -11.24
C ILE A 276 -25.99 5.19 -10.55
N LEU A 277 -25.09 4.57 -11.31
CA LEU A 277 -24.11 3.61 -10.78
C LEU A 277 -23.26 4.23 -9.68
N THR A 278 -22.69 5.41 -9.90
CA THR A 278 -21.95 6.09 -8.84
C THR A 278 -22.82 6.32 -7.62
N THR A 279 -24.03 6.86 -7.80
CA THR A 279 -24.90 7.18 -6.66
C THR A 279 -25.19 5.91 -5.86
N ALA A 280 -25.40 4.78 -6.53
CA ALA A 280 -25.55 3.47 -5.92
C ALA A 280 -24.32 3.01 -5.13
N ILE A 281 -23.12 3.19 -5.69
CA ILE A 281 -21.85 2.88 -5.04
C ILE A 281 -21.67 3.75 -3.78
N ALA A 282 -21.86 5.06 -3.90
CA ALA A 282 -21.64 6.02 -2.80
C ALA A 282 -22.62 5.78 -1.63
N GLN A 283 -23.83 5.32 -1.93
CA GLN A 283 -24.85 4.98 -0.93
C GLN A 283 -24.77 3.51 -0.47
N ASN A 284 -23.91 2.70 -1.07
CA ASN A 284 -23.84 1.25 -0.87
C ASN A 284 -25.24 0.57 -0.94
N ASN A 285 -26.07 0.99 -1.91
CA ASN A 285 -27.47 0.57 -1.99
C ASN A 285 -27.63 -0.79 -2.70
N ASP A 286 -28.87 -1.29 -2.79
CA ASP A 286 -29.14 -2.63 -3.31
C ASP A 286 -28.81 -2.81 -4.80
N LEU A 287 -28.86 -1.76 -5.62
CA LEU A 287 -28.40 -1.82 -7.01
C LEU A 287 -26.90 -2.16 -7.08
N TYR A 288 -26.08 -1.48 -6.28
CA TYR A 288 -24.64 -1.78 -6.24
C TYR A 288 -24.38 -3.23 -5.79
N LYS A 289 -25.15 -3.72 -4.81
CA LYS A 289 -25.06 -5.11 -4.32
C LYS A 289 -25.40 -6.15 -5.38
N GLN A 290 -26.47 -5.92 -6.14
CA GLN A 290 -26.86 -6.78 -7.25
C GLN A 290 -25.80 -6.81 -8.34
N LEU A 291 -25.16 -5.67 -8.64
CA LEU A 291 -24.15 -5.57 -9.69
C LEU A 291 -22.88 -6.36 -9.37
N TYR A 292 -22.39 -6.36 -8.12
CA TYR A 292 -21.20 -7.16 -7.78
C TYR A 292 -21.50 -8.65 -7.64
N TYR A 293 -22.72 -9.03 -7.21
CA TYR A 293 -23.19 -10.42 -7.27
C TYR A 293 -23.22 -10.92 -8.72
N TRP A 294 -23.75 -10.10 -9.62
CA TRP A 294 -23.77 -10.39 -11.04
C TRP A 294 -22.35 -10.49 -11.64
N GLU A 295 -21.42 -9.63 -11.22
CA GLU A 295 -20.04 -9.69 -11.70
C GLU A 295 -19.39 -11.06 -11.43
N HIS A 296 -19.60 -11.62 -10.24
CA HIS A 296 -19.14 -12.97 -9.89
C HIS A 296 -19.83 -14.07 -10.72
N LYS A 297 -21.15 -14.01 -10.86
CA LYS A 297 -21.92 -14.98 -11.69
C LYS A 297 -21.41 -15.00 -13.14
N ARG A 298 -21.19 -13.84 -13.74
CA ARG A 298 -20.63 -13.70 -15.09
C ARG A 298 -19.19 -14.22 -15.16
N TRP A 299 -18.37 -13.94 -14.15
CA TRP A 299 -16.99 -14.45 -14.07
C TRP A 299 -16.96 -15.98 -14.04
N ASN A 300 -17.82 -16.60 -13.23
CA ASN A 300 -17.94 -18.06 -13.17
C ASN A 300 -18.32 -18.65 -14.53
N ALA A 301 -19.35 -18.10 -15.18
CA ALA A 301 -19.78 -18.57 -16.49
C ALA A 301 -18.65 -18.46 -17.55
N TYR A 302 -17.87 -17.38 -17.51
CA TYR A 302 -16.69 -17.22 -18.35
C TYR A 302 -15.66 -18.32 -18.08
N MET A 303 -15.32 -18.59 -16.82
CA MET A 303 -14.32 -19.59 -16.44
C MET A 303 -14.78 -21.03 -16.75
N VAL A 304 -16.07 -21.34 -16.63
CA VAL A 304 -16.65 -22.61 -17.07
C VAL A 304 -16.47 -22.79 -18.57
N MET A 305 -16.72 -21.75 -19.37
CA MET A 305 -16.45 -21.75 -20.82
C MET A 305 -14.96 -21.76 -21.18
N ARG A 306 -14.05 -21.57 -20.21
CA ARG A 306 -12.61 -21.78 -20.35
C ARG A 306 -12.17 -23.21 -19.93
N GLY A 307 -13.13 -24.07 -19.54
CA GLY A 307 -12.89 -25.46 -19.12
C GLY A 307 -12.49 -25.61 -17.66
N TYR A 308 -12.61 -24.56 -16.84
CA TYR A 308 -12.26 -24.65 -15.42
C TYR A 308 -13.40 -25.23 -14.58
N ARG A 309 -13.04 -25.86 -13.47
CA ARG A 309 -13.97 -26.31 -12.42
C ARG A 309 -13.45 -25.98 -11.03
N GLN A 310 -14.34 -26.09 -10.04
CA GLN A 310 -13.93 -26.03 -8.64
C GLN A 310 -13.13 -27.30 -8.27
N PRO A 311 -12.09 -27.18 -7.42
CA PRO A 311 -11.42 -28.36 -6.86
C PRO A 311 -12.37 -29.21 -6.02
N GLN A 312 -12.30 -30.53 -6.21
CA GLN A 312 -12.94 -31.51 -5.33
C GLN A 312 -12.24 -31.53 -3.96
N LYS A 313 -12.88 -32.13 -2.96
CA LYS A 313 -12.44 -32.10 -1.56
C LYS A 313 -10.98 -32.53 -1.37
N GLU A 314 -10.51 -33.52 -2.14
CA GLU A 314 -9.15 -34.06 -2.08
C GLU A 314 -8.12 -33.22 -2.86
N GLU A 315 -8.57 -32.27 -3.68
CA GLU A 315 -7.72 -31.49 -4.59
C GLU A 315 -7.35 -30.10 -4.05
N TRP A 316 -7.72 -29.76 -2.81
CA TRP A 316 -7.41 -28.44 -2.23
C TRP A 316 -5.94 -28.24 -1.82
N ASP A 317 -5.15 -29.31 -1.87
CA ASP A 317 -3.74 -29.33 -1.46
C ASP A 317 -2.83 -28.41 -2.31
N PHE A 318 -3.25 -28.07 -3.53
CA PHE A 318 -2.49 -27.18 -4.40
C PHE A 318 -2.49 -25.72 -3.94
N VAL A 319 -3.50 -25.31 -3.17
CA VAL A 319 -3.70 -23.91 -2.80
C VAL A 319 -2.52 -23.45 -1.95
N TYR A 320 -1.75 -22.47 -2.43
CA TYR A 320 -0.50 -22.01 -1.82
C TYR A 320 0.61 -23.09 -1.73
N SER A 321 0.67 -23.99 -2.70
CA SER A 321 1.73 -25.01 -2.84
C SER A 321 2.46 -24.84 -4.17
N HIS A 322 3.78 -25.09 -4.20
CA HIS A 322 4.57 -25.12 -5.44
C HIS A 322 4.42 -23.85 -6.31
N GLY A 323 4.30 -22.68 -5.69
CA GLY A 323 4.09 -21.40 -6.38
C GLY A 323 2.66 -21.14 -6.85
N ASN A 324 1.73 -22.10 -6.69
CA ASN A 324 0.31 -21.85 -6.97
C ASN A 324 -0.28 -20.89 -5.93
N LYS A 325 -1.22 -20.06 -6.37
CA LYS A 325 -2.05 -19.23 -5.49
C LYS A 325 -3.35 -19.96 -5.18
N ASN A 326 -4.45 -19.45 -5.71
CA ASN A 326 -5.82 -19.94 -5.60
C ASN A 326 -6.33 -20.59 -6.92
N VAL A 327 -5.41 -20.85 -7.86
CA VAL A 327 -5.67 -21.44 -9.18
C VAL A 327 -4.58 -22.47 -9.54
N ASP A 328 -4.97 -23.55 -10.20
CA ASP A 328 -4.07 -24.51 -10.87
C ASP A 328 -4.40 -24.52 -12.37
N ILE A 329 -3.54 -23.90 -13.17
CA ILE A 329 -3.75 -23.71 -14.61
C ILE A 329 -3.68 -25.05 -15.36
N LYS A 330 -2.79 -25.97 -14.94
CA LYS A 330 -2.57 -27.25 -15.63
C LYS A 330 -3.75 -28.18 -15.47
N ARG A 331 -4.31 -28.26 -14.25
CA ARG A 331 -5.50 -29.06 -13.95
C ARG A 331 -6.81 -28.31 -14.19
N LYS A 332 -6.76 -27.03 -14.62
CA LYS A 332 -7.90 -26.13 -14.82
C LYS A 332 -8.79 -26.06 -13.57
N LEU A 333 -8.18 -25.90 -12.39
CA LEU A 333 -8.88 -25.76 -11.11
C LEU A 333 -8.88 -24.30 -10.66
N HIS A 334 -10.03 -23.78 -10.24
CA HIS A 334 -10.12 -22.47 -9.62
C HIS A 334 -11.05 -22.50 -8.39
N VAL A 335 -10.57 -22.06 -7.22
CA VAL A 335 -11.32 -22.20 -5.96
C VAL A 335 -12.64 -21.43 -5.95
N CYS A 336 -12.70 -20.28 -6.62
CA CYS A 336 -13.86 -19.38 -6.63
C CYS A 336 -15.05 -19.83 -7.49
N LEU A 337 -14.96 -20.95 -8.22
CA LEU A 337 -16.03 -21.44 -9.11
C LEU A 337 -17.23 -22.02 -8.35
N CYS A 338 -17.91 -21.18 -7.58
CA CYS A 338 -19.08 -21.48 -6.75
C CYS A 338 -19.98 -20.25 -6.65
N GLU A 339 -21.20 -20.42 -6.15
CA GLU A 339 -22.12 -19.28 -5.96
C GLU A 339 -21.64 -18.31 -4.88
N SER A 340 -21.92 -17.03 -5.06
CA SER A 340 -21.73 -16.01 -4.02
C SER A 340 -23.04 -15.72 -3.28
N GLY A 341 -22.92 -15.14 -2.10
CA GLY A 341 -24.05 -14.50 -1.42
C GLY A 341 -24.54 -13.26 -2.17
N LYS A 342 -25.75 -12.78 -1.86
CA LYS A 342 -26.27 -11.54 -2.45
C LYS A 342 -25.66 -10.26 -1.85
N GLN A 343 -24.93 -10.38 -0.74
CA GLN A 343 -24.35 -9.23 -0.03
C GLN A 343 -22.97 -9.60 0.53
N LEU A 344 -22.08 -8.61 0.59
CA LEU A 344 -20.79 -8.75 1.27
C LEU A 344 -20.98 -9.04 2.75
N ASN A 345 -20.21 -10.00 3.25
CA ASN A 345 -20.14 -10.30 4.67
C ASN A 345 -19.31 -9.24 5.39
N GLN A 346 -19.99 -8.34 6.12
CA GLN A 346 -19.31 -7.24 6.82
C GLN A 346 -18.34 -7.74 7.90
N ASP A 347 -18.55 -8.94 8.44
CA ASP A 347 -17.67 -9.49 9.47
C ASP A 347 -16.33 -9.98 8.90
N MET A 348 -16.22 -10.30 7.61
CA MET A 348 -14.95 -10.74 6.98
C MET A 348 -13.85 -9.67 7.02
N ASN A 349 -14.22 -8.39 7.14
CA ASN A 349 -13.25 -7.31 7.34
C ASN A 349 -12.67 -7.27 8.77
N LYS A 350 -13.21 -8.04 9.72
CA LYS A 350 -12.78 -8.06 11.12
C LYS A 350 -11.76 -9.19 11.33
N PRO A 351 -10.55 -8.92 11.87
CA PRO A 351 -9.56 -9.98 12.15
C PRO A 351 -10.09 -11.11 13.05
N SER A 352 -11.06 -10.82 13.93
CA SER A 352 -11.67 -11.82 14.82
C SER A 352 -12.53 -12.85 14.08
N PHE A 353 -13.07 -12.52 12.91
CA PHE A 353 -13.90 -13.43 12.13
C PHE A 353 -13.13 -14.69 11.74
N TRP A 354 -11.91 -14.50 11.22
CA TRP A 354 -11.03 -15.58 10.74
C TRP A 354 -10.47 -16.47 11.87
N LYS A 355 -10.60 -16.04 13.13
CA LYS A 355 -10.19 -16.81 14.31
C LYS A 355 -11.29 -17.77 14.83
N SER A 356 -12.50 -17.72 14.27
CA SER A 356 -13.66 -18.49 14.75
C SER A 356 -14.16 -19.51 13.71
N ILE A 357 -14.59 -20.69 14.15
CA ILE A 357 -15.27 -21.67 13.29
C ILE A 357 -16.70 -21.16 13.04
N LYS A 358 -17.03 -20.89 11.78
CA LYS A 358 -18.36 -20.40 11.37
C LYS A 358 -19.15 -21.52 10.72
N ASN A 359 -20.39 -21.72 11.19
CA ASN A 359 -21.25 -22.79 10.69
C ASN A 359 -22.27 -22.35 9.63
N LYS A 360 -22.22 -21.10 9.14
CA LYS A 360 -23.11 -20.57 8.10
C LYS A 360 -22.43 -19.46 7.30
N LEU A 361 -21.79 -19.81 6.19
CA LEU A 361 -21.24 -18.87 5.21
C LEU A 361 -21.82 -19.20 3.83
N ASP A 362 -22.01 -18.18 3.01
CA ASP A 362 -22.32 -18.38 1.60
C ASP A 362 -21.12 -19.07 0.91
N PRO A 363 -21.31 -19.77 -0.23
CA PRO A 363 -20.28 -20.66 -0.76
C PRO A 363 -18.95 -19.95 -1.08
N LEU A 364 -19.00 -18.75 -1.68
CA LEU A 364 -17.79 -17.96 -1.94
C LEU A 364 -17.11 -17.46 -0.65
N ASP A 365 -17.87 -17.03 0.35
CA ASP A 365 -17.33 -16.66 1.67
C ASP A 365 -16.66 -17.87 2.34
N TYR A 366 -17.25 -19.05 2.19
CA TYR A 366 -16.68 -20.31 2.67
C TYR A 366 -15.38 -20.68 1.94
N VAL A 367 -15.27 -20.39 0.63
CA VAL A 367 -14.03 -20.53 -0.13
C VAL A 367 -12.96 -19.57 0.41
N SER A 368 -13.29 -18.31 0.63
CA SER A 368 -12.38 -17.35 1.27
C SER A 368 -11.92 -17.84 2.65
N TYR A 369 -12.84 -18.31 3.48
CA TYR A 369 -12.54 -18.93 4.77
C TYR A 369 -11.62 -20.14 4.64
N SER A 370 -11.89 -21.05 3.70
CA SER A 370 -11.09 -22.24 3.46
C SER A 370 -9.67 -21.89 3.03
N CYS A 371 -9.51 -20.92 2.12
CA CYS A 371 -8.20 -20.42 1.71
C CYS A 371 -7.44 -19.78 2.89
N ASN A 372 -8.08 -18.94 3.70
CA ASN A 372 -7.44 -18.35 4.88
C ASN A 372 -7.08 -19.41 5.93
N LEU A 373 -7.89 -20.45 6.11
CA LEU A 373 -7.60 -21.59 6.98
C LEU A 373 -6.40 -22.40 6.48
N ILE A 374 -6.33 -22.69 5.17
CA ILE A 374 -5.18 -23.36 4.54
C ILE A 374 -3.91 -22.53 4.74
N ALA A 375 -3.97 -21.22 4.46
CA ALA A 375 -2.86 -20.31 4.70
C ALA A 375 -2.44 -20.29 6.18
N SER A 376 -3.39 -20.30 7.11
CA SER A 376 -3.11 -20.36 8.54
C SER A 376 -2.47 -21.68 8.97
N ASN A 377 -2.92 -22.82 8.45
CA ASN A 377 -2.35 -24.12 8.78
C ASN A 377 -0.92 -24.24 8.25
N LYS A 378 -0.69 -23.85 7.00
CA LYS A 378 0.64 -23.82 6.40
C LYS A 378 1.57 -22.83 7.10
N ALA A 379 1.07 -21.65 7.47
CA ALA A 379 1.87 -20.71 8.25
C ALA A 379 2.34 -21.32 9.58
N LYS A 380 1.50 -22.12 10.27
CA LYS A 380 1.92 -22.84 11.50
C LYS A 380 2.98 -23.91 11.21
N GLU A 381 2.87 -24.64 10.11
CA GLU A 381 3.88 -25.63 9.69
C GLU A 381 5.23 -24.97 9.38
N ILE A 382 5.19 -23.82 8.70
CA ILE A 382 6.36 -22.98 8.42
C ILE A 382 6.94 -22.47 9.75
N GLU A 383 6.14 -21.88 10.63
CA GLU A 383 6.57 -21.34 11.93
C GLU A 383 7.35 -22.37 12.77
N ASN A 384 6.88 -23.62 12.78
CA ASN A 384 7.51 -24.71 13.54
C ASN A 384 8.89 -25.11 13.01
N ASN A 385 9.18 -24.91 11.72
CA ASN A 385 10.37 -25.44 11.06
C ASN A 385 11.27 -24.36 10.44
N ILE A 386 10.84 -23.10 10.37
CA ILE A 386 11.56 -22.05 9.66
C ILE A 386 12.96 -21.83 10.22
N TYR A 387 13.12 -21.84 11.54
CA TYR A 387 14.42 -21.62 12.20
C TYR A 387 15.34 -22.84 12.19
N SER A 388 14.82 -24.04 11.96
CA SER A 388 15.63 -25.25 11.77
C SER A 388 16.06 -25.39 10.31
N LYS A 389 15.14 -25.11 9.38
CA LYS A 389 15.38 -25.12 7.94
C LYS A 389 16.32 -24.01 7.49
N TYR A 390 16.14 -22.81 8.03
CA TYR A 390 16.97 -21.63 7.75
C TYR A 390 17.75 -21.23 9.01
N SER A 391 18.69 -22.08 9.41
CA SER A 391 19.44 -21.95 10.66
C SER A 391 20.21 -20.63 10.78
N PHE A 392 20.57 -20.00 9.65
CA PHE A 392 21.20 -18.68 9.63
C PHE A 392 20.37 -17.60 10.34
N LEU A 393 19.04 -17.71 10.36
CA LEU A 393 18.14 -16.78 11.07
C LEU A 393 18.39 -16.72 12.58
N ASN A 394 19.02 -17.76 13.16
CA ASN A 394 19.39 -17.77 14.58
C ASN A 394 20.69 -17.02 14.86
N GLY A 395 21.42 -16.61 13.82
CA GLY A 395 22.61 -15.78 13.94
C GLY A 395 22.26 -14.35 14.35
N ILE A 396 23.13 -13.73 15.15
CA ILE A 396 22.91 -12.36 15.65
C ILE A 396 22.80 -11.33 14.52
N LEU A 397 23.53 -11.57 13.41
CA LEU A 397 23.46 -10.76 12.20
C LEU A 397 22.03 -10.62 11.69
N PHE A 398 21.22 -11.69 11.76
CA PHE A 398 19.86 -11.73 11.22
C PHE A 398 18.79 -11.54 12.30
N LYS A 399 19.15 -11.06 13.49
CA LYS A 399 18.22 -10.89 14.61
C LYS A 399 17.00 -10.04 14.23
N GLU A 400 17.21 -8.92 13.53
CA GLU A 400 16.11 -8.05 13.08
C GLU A 400 15.22 -8.74 12.04
N LEU A 401 15.81 -9.51 11.13
CA LEU A 401 15.04 -10.32 10.16
C LEU A 401 14.22 -11.39 10.88
N LYS A 402 14.81 -12.08 11.86
CA LYS A 402 14.11 -13.05 12.70
C LYS A 402 12.96 -12.41 13.47
N GLU A 403 13.17 -11.27 14.12
CA GLU A 403 12.09 -10.53 14.81
C GLU A 403 10.99 -10.07 13.84
N SER A 404 11.36 -9.65 12.63
CA SER A 404 10.38 -9.27 11.59
C SER A 404 9.53 -10.47 11.15
N ILE A 405 10.13 -11.67 11.07
CA ILE A 405 9.45 -12.93 10.77
C ILE A 405 8.54 -13.34 11.93
N GLU A 406 9.00 -13.23 13.17
CA GLU A 406 8.18 -13.50 14.37
C GLU A 406 6.96 -12.58 14.42
N ASN A 407 7.15 -11.28 14.16
CA ASN A 407 6.04 -10.31 14.05
C ASN A 407 5.12 -10.63 12.87
N LEU A 408 5.67 -11.09 11.75
CA LEU A 408 4.89 -11.53 10.61
C LEU A 408 3.99 -12.71 11.00
N PHE A 409 4.49 -13.68 11.77
CA PHE A 409 3.70 -14.78 12.32
C PHE A 409 2.67 -14.35 13.35
N LEU A 410 2.94 -13.31 14.15
CA LEU A 410 2.00 -12.75 15.13
C LEU A 410 0.89 -11.87 14.52
N ASP A 411 0.94 -11.57 13.21
CA ASP A 411 -0.01 -10.69 12.50
C ASP A 411 -0.12 -9.30 13.17
N VAL A 412 1.03 -8.69 13.42
CA VAL A 412 1.14 -7.35 14.01
C VAL A 412 0.89 -6.30 12.92
N GLY A 413 0.27 -5.17 13.26
CA GLY A 413 0.09 -4.06 12.31
C GLY A 413 1.40 -3.70 11.59
N ASN A 414 1.32 -3.64 10.25
CA ASN A 414 2.42 -3.39 9.30
C ASN A 414 3.49 -4.49 9.15
N ALA A 415 3.33 -5.67 9.76
CA ALA A 415 4.36 -6.72 9.73
C ALA A 415 4.74 -7.22 8.33
N ASN A 416 3.80 -7.20 7.37
CA ASN A 416 4.07 -7.55 5.97
C ASN A 416 5.13 -6.65 5.33
N ASP A 417 5.06 -5.34 5.61
CA ASP A 417 5.98 -4.36 5.03
C ASP A 417 7.32 -4.37 5.76
N ASP A 418 7.32 -4.58 7.08
CA ASP A 418 8.55 -4.75 7.86
C ASP A 418 9.38 -5.90 7.32
N PHE A 419 8.76 -7.07 7.15
CA PHE A 419 9.44 -8.25 6.63
C PHE A 419 10.05 -7.96 5.26
N ARG A 420 9.28 -7.34 4.34
CA ARG A 420 9.78 -7.01 2.99
C ARG A 420 10.95 -6.04 3.01
N ARG A 421 10.87 -5.00 3.84
CA ARG A 421 11.93 -4.00 4.00
C ARG A 421 13.20 -4.65 4.56
N THR A 422 13.08 -5.38 5.66
CA THR A 422 14.20 -6.04 6.33
C THR A 422 14.81 -7.10 5.42
N TYR A 423 13.98 -7.92 4.76
CA TYR A 423 14.42 -8.89 3.76
C TYR A 423 15.25 -8.25 2.65
N ASN A 424 14.76 -7.15 2.04
CA ASN A 424 15.47 -6.46 0.97
C ASN A 424 16.79 -5.84 1.43
N PHE A 425 16.84 -5.30 2.65
CA PHE A 425 18.08 -4.80 3.26
C PHE A 425 19.11 -5.93 3.39
N TYR A 426 18.75 -7.04 4.04
CA TYR A 426 19.64 -8.18 4.22
C TYR A 426 20.01 -8.85 2.89
N LEU A 427 19.13 -8.83 1.88
CA LEU A 427 19.49 -9.34 0.57
C LEU A 427 20.65 -8.55 -0.04
N GLN A 428 20.84 -7.27 0.31
CA GLN A 428 21.88 -6.40 -0.25
C GLN A 428 23.20 -6.39 0.53
N ILE A 429 23.28 -6.97 1.73
CA ILE A 429 24.52 -6.93 2.52
C ILE A 429 25.61 -7.82 1.88
N PRO A 430 26.90 -7.43 1.97
CA PRO A 430 27.99 -8.18 1.36
C PRO A 430 28.06 -9.65 1.77
N GLU A 431 27.72 -9.98 3.01
CA GLU A 431 27.72 -11.33 3.58
C GLU A 431 26.71 -12.26 2.89
N VAL A 432 25.57 -11.71 2.46
CA VAL A 432 24.52 -12.45 1.74
C VAL A 432 24.82 -12.48 0.24
N GLN A 433 25.25 -11.36 -0.35
CA GLN A 433 25.55 -11.27 -1.78
C GLN A 433 26.75 -12.13 -2.20
N SER A 434 27.78 -12.24 -1.36
CA SER A 434 28.97 -13.05 -1.62
C SER A 434 28.74 -14.56 -1.42
N ASN A 435 27.63 -14.97 -0.79
CA ASN A 435 27.34 -16.36 -0.47
C ASN A 435 26.12 -16.89 -1.25
N ARG A 436 26.39 -17.63 -2.33
CA ARG A 436 25.35 -18.22 -3.21
C ARG A 436 24.34 -19.09 -2.45
N ILE A 437 24.79 -19.88 -1.48
CA ILE A 437 23.93 -20.81 -0.73
C ILE A 437 22.94 -20.01 0.12
N ILE A 438 23.41 -18.98 0.82
CA ILE A 438 22.55 -18.12 1.63
C ILE A 438 21.55 -17.37 0.72
N ARG A 439 21.98 -16.90 -0.46
CA ARG A 439 21.09 -16.23 -1.41
C ARG A 439 19.96 -17.14 -1.91
N GLU A 440 20.27 -18.37 -2.33
CA GLU A 440 19.26 -19.36 -2.74
C GLU A 440 18.31 -19.69 -1.57
N GLN A 441 18.82 -19.76 -0.34
CA GLN A 441 17.98 -19.92 0.86
C GLN A 441 17.09 -18.71 1.13
N PHE A 442 17.55 -17.47 0.89
CA PHE A 442 16.75 -16.25 1.00
C PHE A 442 15.60 -16.22 -0.03
N GLU A 443 15.85 -16.66 -1.27
CA GLU A 443 14.80 -16.75 -2.30
C GLU A 443 13.70 -17.74 -1.87
N GLN A 444 14.09 -18.94 -1.42
CA GLN A 444 13.15 -19.94 -0.91
C GLN A 444 12.41 -19.47 0.35
N LEU A 445 13.11 -18.82 1.28
CA LEU A 445 12.51 -18.23 2.47
C LEU A 445 11.41 -17.23 2.08
N ASN A 446 11.66 -16.35 1.10
CA ASN A 446 10.67 -15.39 0.65
C ASN A 446 9.46 -16.06 -0.02
N GLU A 447 9.68 -17.11 -0.81
CA GLU A 447 8.59 -17.90 -1.39
C GLU A 447 7.70 -18.55 -0.32
N GLU A 448 8.29 -19.09 0.75
CA GLU A 448 7.54 -19.68 1.87
C GLU A 448 6.83 -18.61 2.71
N MET A 449 7.49 -17.49 3.00
CA MET A 449 6.90 -16.39 3.74
C MET A 449 5.75 -15.70 3.00
N ASN A 450 5.64 -15.84 1.67
CA ASN A 450 4.46 -15.37 0.94
C ASN A 450 3.16 -16.00 1.45
N VAL A 451 3.18 -17.24 1.94
CA VAL A 451 2.00 -17.88 2.53
C VAL A 451 1.56 -17.16 3.81
N VAL A 452 2.52 -16.71 4.63
CA VAL A 452 2.26 -15.95 5.86
C VAL A 452 1.76 -14.54 5.52
N ILE A 453 2.32 -13.90 4.49
CA ILE A 453 1.81 -12.61 3.98
C ILE A 453 0.36 -12.76 3.48
N ILE A 454 0.05 -13.83 2.76
CA ILE A 454 -1.31 -14.12 2.29
C ILE A 454 -2.27 -14.32 3.47
N ARG A 455 -1.86 -15.07 4.50
CA ARG A 455 -2.62 -15.24 5.75
C ARG A 455 -2.96 -13.88 6.38
N ASN A 456 -1.99 -12.97 6.48
CA ASN A 456 -2.18 -11.65 7.11
C ASN A 456 -3.04 -10.71 6.26
N LYS A 457 -3.16 -10.96 4.95
CA LYS A 457 -4.04 -10.18 4.07
C LYS A 457 -5.52 -10.50 4.26
N HIS A 458 -5.86 -11.66 4.85
CA HIS A 458 -7.24 -12.12 5.06
C HIS A 458 -8.09 -12.01 3.79
N ILE A 459 -7.84 -12.90 2.81
CA ILE A 459 -8.44 -12.80 1.48
C ILE A 459 -9.97 -12.88 1.54
N ASP A 460 -10.62 -11.89 0.92
CA ASP A 460 -12.05 -11.84 0.65
C ASP A 460 -12.25 -11.74 -0.86
N PHE A 461 -12.65 -12.85 -1.48
CA PHE A 461 -12.81 -12.91 -2.94
C PHE A 461 -13.98 -12.06 -3.41
N PHE A 462 -15.06 -11.99 -2.62
CA PHE A 462 -16.26 -11.27 -3.04
C PHE A 462 -16.06 -9.75 -2.98
N LYS A 463 -15.24 -9.29 -2.05
CA LYS A 463 -14.79 -7.89 -1.98
C LYS A 463 -14.05 -7.45 -3.25
N TYR A 464 -13.36 -8.35 -3.95
CA TYR A 464 -12.73 -8.01 -5.22
C TYR A 464 -13.78 -7.70 -6.31
N ASP A 465 -14.85 -8.48 -6.41
CA ASP A 465 -15.95 -8.19 -7.36
C ASP A 465 -16.61 -6.84 -7.06
N ALA A 466 -16.85 -6.56 -5.79
CA ALA A 466 -17.38 -5.27 -5.36
C ALA A 466 -16.44 -4.11 -5.72
N GLN A 467 -15.13 -4.27 -5.53
CA GLN A 467 -14.12 -3.27 -5.91
C GLN A 467 -14.06 -3.04 -7.42
N LEU A 468 -14.20 -4.09 -8.23
CA LEU A 468 -14.21 -3.96 -9.70
C LEU A 468 -15.43 -3.18 -10.19
N VAL A 469 -16.62 -3.49 -9.68
CA VAL A 469 -17.84 -2.73 -9.99
C VAL A 469 -17.70 -1.28 -9.54
N LYS A 470 -17.07 -1.05 -8.38
CA LYS A 470 -16.78 0.30 -7.87
C LYS A 470 -15.90 1.11 -8.81
N LEU A 471 -14.99 0.47 -9.55
CA LEU A 471 -14.05 1.11 -10.47
C LEU A 471 -14.57 1.27 -11.91
N ILE A 472 -15.76 0.77 -12.25
CA ILE A 472 -16.37 0.94 -13.59
C ILE A 472 -16.39 2.41 -14.05
N PRO A 473 -16.79 3.40 -13.23
CA PRO A 473 -16.76 4.81 -13.63
C PRO A 473 -15.36 5.26 -14.08
N PHE A 474 -14.31 4.89 -13.34
CA PHE A 474 -12.92 5.17 -13.68
C PHE A 474 -12.51 4.47 -14.98
N VAL A 475 -12.82 3.18 -15.13
CA VAL A 475 -12.45 2.38 -16.30
C VAL A 475 -13.02 2.96 -17.59
N ILE A 476 -14.28 3.39 -17.58
CA ILE A 476 -14.91 4.03 -18.74
C ILE A 476 -14.24 5.38 -19.02
N TRP A 477 -13.99 6.15 -17.98
CA TRP A 477 -13.48 7.51 -18.04
C TRP A 477 -12.01 7.62 -18.49
N TYR A 478 -11.13 6.78 -17.96
CA TYR A 478 -9.68 6.94 -18.09
C TYR A 478 -9.22 6.88 -19.55
N GLY A 479 -8.56 7.94 -20.02
CA GLY A 479 -8.11 8.05 -21.41
C GLY A 479 -9.15 8.54 -22.42
N ARG A 480 -10.38 8.89 -22.00
CA ARG A 480 -11.42 9.50 -22.86
C ARG A 480 -11.57 11.02 -22.69
N LYS A 481 -11.63 11.51 -21.44
CA LYS A 481 -11.95 12.91 -21.05
C LYS A 481 -11.20 13.28 -19.76
N TYR A 482 -11.05 14.57 -19.42
CA TYR A 482 -10.41 15.03 -18.17
C TYR A 482 -8.97 14.53 -17.91
N SER A 483 -8.15 14.33 -18.94
CA SER A 483 -6.76 13.85 -18.79
C SER A 483 -5.83 14.84 -18.10
N GLU A 484 -6.30 16.07 -17.92
CA GLU A 484 -5.55 17.19 -17.38
C GLU A 484 -6.20 17.73 -16.12
N VAL A 485 -5.37 18.10 -15.15
CA VAL A 485 -5.82 18.70 -13.88
C VAL A 485 -5.18 20.08 -13.73
N PHE A 486 -6.00 21.11 -13.50
CA PHE A 486 -5.56 22.43 -13.08
C PHE A 486 -5.69 22.54 -11.56
N VAL A 487 -4.56 22.75 -10.89
CA VAL A 487 -4.44 22.85 -9.44
C VAL A 487 -4.22 24.31 -9.06
N PHE A 488 -5.23 24.96 -8.49
CA PHE A 488 -5.09 26.30 -7.93
C PHE A 488 -4.36 26.20 -6.59
N SER A 489 -3.07 26.57 -6.62
CA SER A 489 -2.15 26.30 -5.52
C SER A 489 -2.00 27.51 -4.60
N LYS A 490 -2.07 27.25 -3.29
CA LYS A 490 -1.65 28.19 -2.23
C LYS A 490 -0.19 27.97 -1.79
N GLY A 491 0.57 27.15 -2.52
CA GLY A 491 1.95 26.79 -2.21
C GLY A 491 2.12 25.64 -1.21
N ILE A 492 1.07 24.84 -0.96
CA ILE A 492 1.12 23.68 -0.05
C ILE A 492 1.17 22.40 -0.88
N ALA A 493 2.38 21.95 -1.19
CA ALA A 493 2.61 20.86 -2.14
C ALA A 493 1.88 19.56 -1.76
N ALA A 494 1.78 19.22 -0.47
CA ALA A 494 1.07 18.02 -0.04
C ALA A 494 -0.42 18.02 -0.40
N ASN A 495 -1.08 19.17 -0.37
CA ASN A 495 -2.49 19.28 -0.77
C ASN A 495 -2.64 19.32 -2.29
N ASP A 496 -1.71 20.01 -2.95
CA ASP A 496 -1.76 20.29 -4.38
C ASP A 496 -1.54 19.02 -5.24
N VAL A 497 -0.79 18.03 -4.72
CA VAL A 497 -0.55 16.77 -5.46
C VAL A 497 -1.69 15.75 -5.33
N ILE A 498 -2.57 15.86 -4.32
CA ILE A 498 -3.56 14.80 -3.98
C ILE A 498 -4.43 14.41 -5.17
N ILE A 499 -5.13 15.37 -5.77
CA ILE A 499 -6.08 15.08 -6.85
C ILE A 499 -5.37 14.60 -8.13
N PRO A 500 -4.29 15.25 -8.62
CA PRO A 500 -3.54 14.70 -9.75
C PRO A 500 -3.07 13.26 -9.55
N THR A 501 -2.62 12.91 -8.33
CA THR A 501 -2.19 11.56 -7.98
C THR A 501 -3.35 10.57 -7.99
N LEU A 502 -4.45 10.87 -7.29
CA LEU A 502 -5.63 9.99 -7.21
C LEU A 502 -6.26 9.72 -8.57
N LEU A 503 -6.27 10.73 -9.45
CA LEU A 503 -6.83 10.62 -10.80
C LEU A 503 -5.87 9.98 -11.80
N TYR A 504 -4.62 9.73 -11.43
CA TYR A 504 -3.55 9.36 -12.35
C TYR A 504 -3.50 10.29 -13.57
N ALA A 505 -3.55 11.59 -13.32
CA ALA A 505 -3.65 12.60 -14.38
C ALA A 505 -2.43 12.50 -15.32
N LYS A 506 -2.65 12.51 -16.64
CA LYS A 506 -1.53 12.51 -17.60
C LYS A 506 -0.73 13.81 -17.54
N GLN A 507 -1.42 14.90 -17.22
CA GLN A 507 -0.84 16.24 -17.12
C GLN A 507 -1.48 16.99 -15.94
N ALA A 508 -0.65 17.65 -15.14
CA ALA A 508 -1.08 18.57 -14.10
C ALA A 508 -0.48 19.96 -14.34
N TYR A 509 -1.33 20.98 -14.27
CA TYR A 509 -0.97 22.39 -14.35
C TYR A 509 -1.17 23.02 -12.99
N PHE A 510 -0.10 23.46 -12.35
CA PHE A 510 -0.15 24.16 -11.08
C PHE A 510 -0.25 25.66 -11.36
N VAL A 511 -1.42 26.21 -11.06
CA VAL A 511 -1.81 27.59 -11.33
C VAL A 511 -1.46 28.41 -10.10
N SER A 512 -0.40 29.22 -10.21
CA SER A 512 0.00 30.18 -9.16
C SER A 512 1.12 31.09 -9.66
N ASP A 513 0.96 32.40 -9.44
CA ASP A 513 1.99 33.41 -9.76
C ASP A 513 3.05 33.57 -8.66
N THR A 514 2.86 32.95 -7.49
CA THR A 514 3.60 33.28 -6.26
C THR A 514 4.43 32.13 -5.70
N VAL A 515 4.42 30.95 -6.35
CA VAL A 515 5.15 29.77 -5.86
C VAL A 515 6.65 29.82 -6.16
N VAL A 516 7.45 29.53 -5.13
CA VAL A 516 8.92 29.50 -5.20
C VAL A 516 9.45 28.28 -5.96
N ASP A 517 10.67 28.36 -6.50
CA ASP A 517 11.26 27.24 -7.28
C ASP A 517 11.45 25.96 -6.46
N LYS A 518 11.62 26.07 -5.14
CA LYS A 518 11.66 24.92 -4.23
C LYS A 518 10.37 24.10 -4.32
N TYR A 519 9.21 24.76 -4.29
CA TYR A 519 7.89 24.14 -4.43
C TYR A 519 7.77 23.42 -5.78
N LYS A 520 8.22 24.06 -6.87
CA LYS A 520 8.19 23.48 -8.21
C LYS A 520 9.02 22.20 -8.30
N MET A 521 10.21 22.21 -7.72
CA MET A 521 11.13 21.07 -7.73
C MET A 521 10.60 19.87 -6.94
N VAL A 522 10.03 20.09 -5.74
CA VAL A 522 9.52 18.99 -4.90
C VAL A 522 8.33 18.29 -5.53
N ILE A 523 7.44 19.04 -6.20
CA ILE A 523 6.30 18.46 -6.92
C ILE A 523 6.76 17.63 -8.12
N LYS A 524 7.68 18.15 -8.95
CA LYS A 524 8.24 17.39 -10.09
C LYS A 524 8.84 16.07 -9.62
N ARG A 525 9.72 16.14 -8.62
CA ARG A 525 10.37 14.97 -8.04
C ARG A 525 9.37 13.95 -7.49
N TYR A 526 8.31 14.42 -6.83
CA TYR A 526 7.27 13.54 -6.28
C TYR A 526 6.59 12.69 -7.37
N PHE A 527 6.21 13.29 -8.51
CA PHE A 527 5.60 12.54 -9.60
C PHE A 527 6.60 11.65 -10.34
N GLU A 528 7.85 12.09 -10.51
CA GLU A 528 8.95 11.26 -11.05
C GLU A 528 9.15 9.99 -10.19
N GLU A 529 9.17 10.13 -8.86
CA GLU A 529 9.29 9.00 -7.93
C GLU A 529 8.04 8.10 -7.89
N ARG A 530 6.86 8.61 -8.31
CA ARG A 530 5.59 7.86 -8.44
C ARG A 530 5.32 7.35 -9.84
N GLY A 531 6.38 6.81 -10.45
CA GLY A 531 6.30 6.15 -11.74
C GLY A 531 6.12 7.10 -12.91
N ASP A 532 6.31 8.41 -12.74
CA ASP A 532 6.25 9.43 -13.80
C ASP A 532 4.92 9.40 -14.60
N ASN A 533 3.82 9.07 -13.92
CA ASN A 533 2.50 8.98 -14.53
C ASN A 533 1.91 10.36 -14.88
N THR A 534 2.37 11.42 -14.21
CA THR A 534 1.83 12.78 -14.33
C THR A 534 2.92 13.76 -14.73
N LYS A 535 2.79 14.33 -15.92
CA LYS A 535 3.64 15.43 -16.36
C LYS A 535 3.23 16.72 -15.65
N VAL A 536 4.21 17.48 -15.16
CA VAL A 536 3.98 18.67 -14.35
C VAL A 536 4.35 19.94 -15.12
N GLN A 537 3.45 20.93 -15.12
CA GLN A 537 3.71 22.29 -15.61
C GLN A 537 3.24 23.32 -14.57
N PHE A 538 3.94 24.46 -14.51
CA PHE A 538 3.60 25.59 -13.64
C PHE A 538 3.27 26.77 -14.53
N ILE A 539 2.12 27.39 -14.29
CA ILE A 539 1.57 28.44 -15.15
C ILE A 539 0.91 29.53 -14.30
N SER A 540 0.81 30.73 -14.87
CA SER A 540 0.00 31.82 -14.34
C SER A 540 -1.49 31.62 -14.59
N TYR A 541 -2.33 32.38 -13.89
CA TYR A 541 -3.78 32.38 -14.14
C TYR A 541 -4.10 32.82 -15.58
N ASP A 542 -3.42 33.85 -16.10
CA ASP A 542 -3.61 34.32 -17.48
C ASP A 542 -3.20 33.27 -18.54
N GLU A 543 -2.13 32.52 -18.28
CA GLU A 543 -1.74 31.40 -19.16
C GLU A 543 -2.75 30.26 -19.10
N MET A 544 -3.29 29.96 -17.92
CA MET A 544 -4.38 29.00 -17.77
C MET A 544 -5.58 29.42 -18.62
N LEU A 545 -6.04 30.67 -18.53
CA LEU A 545 -7.19 31.17 -19.30
C LEU A 545 -7.01 30.94 -20.81
N LYS A 546 -5.82 31.24 -21.35
CA LYS A 546 -5.48 30.97 -22.76
C LYS A 546 -5.50 29.49 -23.12
N LEU A 547 -5.05 28.61 -22.21
CA LEU A 547 -5.05 27.17 -22.43
C LEU A 547 -6.47 26.59 -22.42
N VAL A 548 -7.32 27.03 -21.50
CA VAL A 548 -8.69 26.50 -21.36
C VAL A 548 -9.64 27.05 -22.41
N ASP A 549 -9.39 28.24 -22.98
CA ASP A 549 -10.24 28.80 -24.03
C ASP A 549 -10.26 27.93 -25.31
N ASN A 550 -9.20 27.17 -25.55
CA ASN A 550 -9.12 26.21 -26.67
C ASN A 550 -9.56 24.79 -26.28
N LYS A 551 -10.10 24.57 -25.07
CA LYS A 551 -10.47 23.25 -24.56
C LYS A 551 -11.96 23.20 -24.23
N SER A 552 -12.59 22.05 -24.55
CA SER A 552 -13.92 21.75 -24.01
C SER A 552 -13.83 21.62 -22.50
N ILE A 553 -14.87 22.05 -21.79
CA ILE A 553 -14.98 21.92 -20.33
C ILE A 553 -14.89 20.48 -19.85
N ASP A 554 -15.21 19.54 -20.74
CA ASP A 554 -15.12 18.09 -20.54
C ASP A 554 -13.67 17.54 -20.60
N ASN A 555 -12.67 18.39 -20.91
CA ASN A 555 -11.30 17.95 -21.13
C ASN A 555 -10.40 18.12 -19.90
N TYR A 556 -10.83 18.84 -18.87
CA TYR A 556 -10.00 19.13 -17.70
C TYR A 556 -10.78 19.21 -16.39
N VAL A 557 -10.09 18.89 -15.29
CA VAL A 557 -10.59 19.02 -13.92
C VAL A 557 -9.92 20.21 -13.26
N ILE A 558 -10.65 20.92 -12.40
CA ILE A 558 -10.07 21.93 -11.52
C ILE A 558 -10.11 21.46 -10.06
N THR A 559 -9.08 21.81 -9.30
CA THR A 559 -8.94 21.50 -7.88
C THR A 559 -8.18 22.62 -7.15
N GLY A 560 -7.96 22.48 -5.85
CA GLY A 560 -7.26 23.44 -5.01
C GLY A 560 -8.20 24.49 -4.43
N GLU A 561 -7.64 25.63 -4.03
CA GLU A 561 -8.36 26.71 -3.36
C GLU A 561 -7.78 28.08 -3.74
N GLY A 562 -8.61 29.12 -3.76
CA GLY A 562 -8.17 30.49 -4.03
C GLY A 562 -9.27 31.34 -4.64
N GLU A 563 -9.13 32.65 -4.59
CA GLU A 563 -10.11 33.58 -5.17
C GLU A 563 -10.22 33.41 -6.69
N GLU A 564 -9.08 33.24 -7.39
CA GLU A 564 -9.03 32.98 -8.84
C GLU A 564 -9.79 31.72 -9.26
N LYS A 565 -9.77 30.69 -8.41
CA LYS A 565 -10.54 29.47 -8.63
C LYS A 565 -12.04 29.75 -8.57
N GLU A 566 -12.48 30.45 -7.53
CA GLU A 566 -13.89 30.76 -7.33
C GLU A 566 -14.39 31.73 -8.43
N ASP A 567 -13.56 32.69 -8.85
CA ASP A 567 -13.83 33.55 -10.01
C ASP A 567 -13.98 32.73 -11.31
N PHE A 568 -13.05 31.82 -11.58
CA PHE A 568 -13.11 30.94 -12.75
C PHE A 568 -14.37 30.07 -12.78
N ILE A 569 -14.73 29.47 -11.63
CA ILE A 569 -15.94 28.67 -11.47
C ILE A 569 -17.20 29.51 -11.71
N SER A 570 -17.22 30.75 -11.21
CA SER A 570 -18.36 31.64 -11.36
C SER A 570 -18.56 32.09 -12.82
N THR A 571 -17.47 32.23 -13.57
CA THR A 571 -17.48 32.74 -14.95
C THR A 571 -17.71 31.64 -16.00
N LYS A 572 -17.19 30.42 -15.78
CA LYS A 572 -17.35 29.29 -16.71
C LYS A 572 -18.42 28.32 -16.19
N ASN A 573 -19.61 28.36 -16.78
CA ASN A 573 -20.68 27.41 -16.47
C ASN A 573 -20.24 25.95 -16.72
N LYS A 574 -20.47 25.04 -15.75
CA LYS A 574 -20.32 23.56 -15.83
C LYS A 574 -18.89 22.99 -15.75
N VAL A 575 -17.98 23.55 -14.95
CA VAL A 575 -16.64 22.97 -14.73
C VAL A 575 -16.70 21.79 -13.76
N VAL A 576 -15.91 20.73 -14.01
CA VAL A 576 -15.71 19.64 -13.04
C VAL A 576 -14.74 20.09 -11.95
N ASN A 577 -15.30 20.60 -10.85
CA ASN A 577 -14.58 20.92 -9.63
C ASN A 577 -14.47 19.68 -8.74
N VAL A 578 -13.24 19.30 -8.42
CA VAL A 578 -12.93 18.16 -7.56
C VAL A 578 -12.34 18.67 -6.25
N ARG A 579 -12.82 18.12 -5.14
CA ARG A 579 -12.30 18.38 -3.79
C ARG A 579 -12.04 17.05 -3.09
N TYR A 580 -11.01 17.00 -2.27
CA TYR A 580 -10.71 15.86 -1.42
C TYR A 580 -11.21 16.14 0.00
N ASP A 581 -12.05 15.25 0.53
CA ASP A 581 -12.47 15.25 1.91
C ASP A 581 -11.43 14.51 2.75
N ILE A 582 -10.72 15.29 3.56
CA ILE A 582 -9.66 14.79 4.43
C ILE A 582 -10.22 13.85 5.51
N GLN A 583 -11.40 14.14 6.08
CA GLN A 583 -11.98 13.36 7.18
C GLN A 583 -12.40 11.98 6.69
N LYS A 584 -13.05 11.95 5.52
CA LYS A 584 -13.55 10.71 4.91
C LYS A 584 -12.52 10.00 4.04
N ASN A 585 -11.36 10.61 3.83
CA ASN A 585 -10.34 10.15 2.89
C ASN A 585 -10.98 9.83 1.52
N GLU A 586 -11.75 10.78 0.97
CA GLU A 586 -12.48 10.56 -0.28
C GLU A 586 -12.56 11.77 -1.21
N ILE A 587 -12.59 11.52 -2.52
CA ILE A 587 -12.93 12.55 -3.49
C ILE A 587 -14.44 12.87 -3.41
N LYS A 588 -14.77 14.12 -3.08
CA LYS A 588 -16.12 14.70 -3.16
C LYS A 588 -16.52 14.99 -4.62
N ASN A 589 -16.54 13.95 -5.44
CA ASN A 589 -17.11 13.99 -6.78
C ASN A 589 -17.56 12.59 -7.20
N ARG A 590 -18.79 12.51 -7.71
CA ARG A 590 -19.44 11.27 -8.11
C ARG A 590 -18.68 10.54 -9.25
N ILE A 591 -17.96 11.23 -10.12
CA ILE A 591 -17.30 10.55 -11.26
C ILE A 591 -16.08 9.70 -10.81
N PHE A 592 -15.48 10.02 -9.67
CA PHE A 592 -14.18 9.47 -9.22
C PHE A 592 -14.26 8.56 -8.00
N VAL A 593 -15.45 8.01 -7.70
CA VAL A 593 -15.64 7.12 -6.55
C VAL A 593 -14.79 5.86 -6.68
N GLY A 594 -14.09 5.49 -5.61
CA GLY A 594 -13.27 4.27 -5.57
C GLY A 594 -11.78 4.45 -5.82
N LEU A 595 -11.34 5.63 -6.26
CA LEU A 595 -9.91 5.94 -6.49
C LEU A 595 -9.14 6.30 -5.21
N ASN A 596 -9.84 6.40 -4.08
CA ASN A 596 -9.28 6.87 -2.80
C ASN A 596 -8.35 5.89 -2.10
N ASN A 597 -8.06 4.74 -2.72
CA ASN A 597 -7.25 3.72 -2.07
C ASN A 597 -5.77 4.12 -2.01
N GLN A 598 -5.31 5.12 -2.77
CA GLN A 598 -3.90 5.53 -2.74
C GLN A 598 -3.50 6.15 -1.40
N SER A 599 -2.29 5.83 -0.95
CA SER A 599 -1.69 6.41 0.24
C SER A 599 -0.42 7.21 -0.05
N ILE A 600 -0.13 8.18 0.82
CA ILE A 600 1.16 8.88 0.89
C ILE A 600 1.98 8.33 2.06
N SER A 601 3.25 8.02 1.83
CA SER A 601 4.16 7.67 2.94
C SER A 601 4.61 8.91 3.70
N VAL A 602 5.03 8.73 4.96
CA VAL A 602 5.56 9.83 5.78
C VAL A 602 6.75 10.50 5.09
N ARG A 603 7.63 9.70 4.47
CA ARG A 603 8.80 10.20 3.75
C ARG A 603 8.43 11.06 2.54
N GLU A 604 7.46 10.62 1.74
CA GLU A 604 6.98 11.40 0.59
C GLU A 604 6.33 12.71 1.05
N PHE A 605 5.50 12.64 2.08
CA PHE A 605 4.86 13.81 2.66
C PHE A 605 5.89 14.85 3.11
N ILE A 606 6.93 14.43 3.84
CA ILE A 606 7.99 15.34 4.32
C ILE A 606 8.80 15.92 3.16
N ARG A 607 9.07 15.13 2.12
CA ARG A 607 9.73 15.62 0.90
C ARG A 607 8.91 16.67 0.18
N LEU A 608 7.58 16.55 0.17
CA LEU A 608 6.69 17.59 -0.39
C LEU A 608 6.76 18.89 0.42
N GLN A 609 7.03 18.82 1.72
CA GLN A 609 7.33 20.01 2.53
C GLN A 609 8.74 20.56 2.29
N GLY A 610 9.51 19.93 1.40
CA GLY A 610 10.89 20.25 1.13
C GLY A 610 11.82 19.96 2.29
N GLY A 611 11.45 19.03 3.16
CA GLY A 611 12.29 18.45 4.22
C GLY A 611 12.86 17.09 3.83
N ASP A 612 13.68 16.54 4.72
CA ASP A 612 14.25 15.20 4.60
C ASP A 612 14.30 14.53 5.97
N VAL A 613 14.17 13.20 6.00
CA VAL A 613 14.21 12.39 7.23
C VAL A 613 15.59 11.74 7.29
N GLN A 614 16.48 12.28 8.14
CA GLN A 614 17.87 11.79 8.23
C GLN A 614 18.07 10.67 9.27
N ALA A 615 17.10 10.41 10.15
CA ALA A 615 17.19 9.35 11.14
C ALA A 615 15.87 8.57 11.15
N GLU A 616 15.76 7.55 10.30
CA GLU A 616 14.92 6.41 10.67
C GLU A 616 15.71 5.61 11.73
N TYR A 617 15.01 5.03 12.70
CA TYR A 617 15.54 4.23 13.82
C TYR A 617 15.92 5.00 15.10
N ARG A 618 14.90 5.23 15.94
CA ARG A 618 15.07 5.46 17.40
C ARG A 618 14.62 4.27 18.24
N ASP A 619 14.24 3.14 17.64
CA ASP A 619 13.72 2.01 18.40
C ASP A 619 14.63 0.79 18.27
N THR A 620 15.50 0.66 19.27
CA THR A 620 16.47 -0.45 19.39
C THR A 620 16.01 -1.51 20.41
N LEU A 621 14.80 -1.37 20.97
CA LEU A 621 14.24 -2.29 21.95
C LEU A 621 13.32 -3.31 21.25
N SER A 622 13.45 -4.58 21.62
CA SER A 622 12.52 -5.61 21.17
C SER A 622 11.10 -5.31 21.67
N ARG A 623 10.07 -5.75 20.94
CA ARG A 623 8.67 -5.54 21.35
C ARG A 623 8.35 -6.09 22.75
N LYS A 624 8.94 -7.22 23.12
CA LYS A 624 8.77 -7.83 24.44
C LYS A 624 9.33 -6.91 25.54
N THR A 625 10.56 -6.45 25.35
CA THR A 625 11.23 -5.51 26.24
C THR A 625 10.44 -4.21 26.35
N TYR A 626 9.96 -3.69 25.22
CA TYR A 626 9.13 -2.49 25.17
C TYR A 626 7.84 -2.61 26.01
N ALA A 627 7.10 -3.71 25.88
CA ALA A 627 5.84 -3.93 26.61
C ALA A 627 6.03 -3.95 28.15
N GLU A 628 7.15 -4.50 28.63
CA GLU A 628 7.49 -4.49 30.05
C GLU A 628 7.73 -3.06 30.58
N TYR A 629 8.40 -2.22 29.79
CA TYR A 629 8.64 -0.83 30.16
C TYR A 629 7.41 0.07 30.00
N GLU A 630 6.56 -0.17 29.00
CA GLU A 630 5.28 0.50 28.86
C GLU A 630 4.42 0.32 30.13
N LYS A 631 4.36 -0.90 30.65
CA LYS A 631 3.65 -1.20 31.90
C LYS A 631 4.22 -0.41 33.08
N LEU A 632 5.55 -0.29 33.17
CA LEU A 632 6.18 0.53 34.20
C LEU A 632 5.85 2.02 34.02
N PHE A 633 5.90 2.55 32.80
CA PHE A 633 5.53 3.93 32.55
C PHE A 633 4.15 4.24 33.08
N TRP A 634 3.13 3.45 32.74
CA TRP A 634 1.76 3.69 33.20
C TRP A 634 1.60 3.61 34.73
N ASN A 635 2.38 2.77 35.40
CA ASN A 635 2.36 2.63 36.87
C ASN A 635 3.07 3.79 37.60
N PHE A 636 4.00 4.47 36.93
CA PHE A 636 4.90 5.44 37.55
C PHE A 636 4.84 6.85 36.94
N SER A 637 3.98 7.09 35.94
CA SER A 637 3.74 8.40 35.31
C SER A 637 2.66 9.23 36.01
N GLU A 638 1.95 8.67 36.98
CA GLU A 638 0.95 9.40 37.77
C GLU A 638 1.56 10.25 38.88
N THR A 639 0.89 11.36 39.21
CA THR A 639 1.28 12.23 40.33
C THR A 639 1.04 11.53 41.66
N ARG A 640 2.07 11.44 42.48
CA ARG A 640 2.04 10.92 43.86
C ARG A 640 2.25 12.04 44.87
N ASN A 641 1.72 11.83 46.07
CA ASN A 641 1.87 12.75 47.20
C ASN A 641 2.82 12.18 48.25
N SER A 642 3.73 13.01 48.73
CA SER A 642 4.50 12.76 49.96
C SER A 642 4.34 13.97 50.87
N GLY A 643 3.40 13.88 51.82
CA GLY A 643 2.93 15.05 52.59
C GLY A 643 2.25 16.07 51.66
N THR A 644 2.71 17.33 51.67
CA THR A 644 2.24 18.40 50.78
C THR A 644 2.96 18.44 49.43
N TYR A 645 3.97 17.59 49.22
CA TYR A 645 4.79 17.57 48.01
C TYR A 645 4.21 16.62 46.95
N LYS A 646 3.92 17.15 45.76
CA LYS A 646 3.48 16.40 44.58
C LYS A 646 4.66 16.09 43.68
N TYR A 647 4.77 14.84 43.22
CA TYR A 647 5.83 14.42 42.32
C TYR A 647 5.39 13.28 41.40
N VAL A 648 6.04 13.15 40.24
CA VAL A 648 5.86 12.01 39.32
C VAL A 648 7.11 11.14 39.38
N PRO A 649 7.03 9.87 39.83
CA PRO A 649 8.20 8.99 39.97
C PRO A 649 9.02 8.82 38.68
N TRP A 650 8.36 8.71 37.53
CA TRP A 650 9.02 8.60 36.22
C TRP A 650 9.91 9.81 35.92
N ASN A 651 9.35 11.03 35.99
CA ASN A 651 10.10 12.28 35.78
C ASN A 651 11.23 12.44 36.79
N LYS A 652 11.06 11.94 38.02
CA LYS A 652 12.15 11.92 39.00
C LYS A 652 13.30 11.07 38.51
N VAL A 653 13.06 9.83 38.08
CA VAL A 653 14.12 8.96 37.56
C VAL A 653 14.80 9.54 36.30
N ILE A 654 14.07 10.19 35.40
CA ILE A 654 14.65 10.90 34.24
C ILE A 654 15.70 11.92 34.68
N LYS A 655 15.41 12.70 35.74
CA LYS A 655 16.39 13.67 36.27
C LYS A 655 17.70 13.04 36.74
N ILE A 656 17.75 11.74 37.07
CA ILE A 656 19.02 11.04 37.37
C ILE A 656 19.89 10.97 36.12
N PHE A 657 19.27 10.87 34.95
CA PHE A 657 19.93 10.55 33.69
C PHE A 657 20.08 11.76 32.74
N THR A 658 19.47 12.93 32.99
CA THR A 658 19.49 14.10 32.07
C THR A 658 20.38 15.28 32.51
N GLU A 659 20.65 16.24 31.61
CA GLU A 659 21.57 17.37 31.82
C GLU A 659 21.30 18.26 33.05
N ASP A 660 20.06 18.33 33.52
CA ASP A 660 19.71 19.09 34.73
C ASP A 660 20.39 18.52 36.01
N SER A 661 20.79 17.24 36.00
CA SER A 661 21.68 16.68 37.03
C SER A 661 23.16 16.75 36.67
N ARG A 662 23.51 17.08 35.41
CA ARG A 662 24.88 17.14 34.90
C ARG A 662 25.51 18.53 35.00
N GLN A 663 24.75 19.62 34.97
CA GLN A 663 25.31 20.98 35.05
C GLN A 663 24.45 22.03 35.77
N LYS A 664 24.76 22.24 37.05
CA LYS A 664 25.02 23.58 37.63
C LYS A 664 25.61 23.41 39.04
N ASN A 665 26.95 23.38 39.07
CA ASN A 665 27.84 23.38 40.24
C ASN A 665 28.03 22.06 41.03
N GLY A 666 27.55 20.92 40.54
CA GLY A 666 27.82 19.61 41.12
C GLY A 666 28.27 18.59 40.08
N ALA A 667 29.57 18.52 39.80
CA ALA A 667 30.12 17.61 38.80
C ALA A 667 29.75 16.15 39.08
N LEU A 668 29.05 15.53 38.13
CA LEU A 668 29.17 14.10 37.85
C LEU A 668 30.62 13.88 37.41
N GLN A 669 31.41 13.11 38.16
CA GLN A 669 32.71 12.66 37.67
C GLN A 669 32.46 11.52 36.68
N ILE A 670 32.17 11.88 35.43
CA ILE A 670 32.47 11.02 34.31
C ILE A 670 33.95 11.29 34.00
N GLU A 671 34.82 10.29 34.20
CA GLU A 671 36.21 10.42 33.72
C GLU A 671 36.17 10.42 32.19
N ASN A 672 36.17 11.61 31.58
CA ASN A 672 36.48 11.74 30.17
C ASN A 672 37.97 11.49 30.00
N LYS A 673 38.33 10.31 29.50
CA LYS A 673 39.69 10.02 29.06
C LYS A 673 39.70 10.14 27.54
N ASN A 674 40.33 11.22 27.05
CA ASN A 674 40.66 11.29 25.64
C ASN A 674 41.69 10.21 25.34
N VAL A 675 41.40 9.38 24.34
CA VAL A 675 42.36 8.39 23.89
C VAL A 675 43.33 9.09 22.96
N LEU A 676 44.58 9.16 23.39
CA LEU A 676 45.63 9.74 22.60
C LEU A 676 46.10 8.70 21.58
N LEU A 677 45.70 8.87 20.32
CA LEU A 677 46.24 8.06 19.23
C LEU A 677 47.70 8.44 18.98
N THR A 678 48.62 7.47 19.05
CA THR A 678 50.03 7.68 18.74
C THR A 678 50.28 7.73 17.23
N ALA A 679 51.37 8.38 16.82
CA ALA A 679 51.73 8.50 15.41
C ALA A 679 52.05 7.11 14.85
N ASN A 680 51.30 6.66 13.85
CA ASN A 680 51.54 5.34 13.28
C ASN A 680 52.51 5.41 12.09
N ASN A 681 53.46 4.48 12.06
CA ASN A 681 54.25 4.21 10.86
C ASN A 681 53.44 3.22 10.04
N LYS A 682 53.06 3.54 8.79
CA LYS A 682 52.24 2.67 7.91
C LYS A 682 52.83 1.26 7.67
N ASP A 683 54.03 1.01 8.18
CA ASP A 683 54.74 -0.26 8.20
C ASP A 683 54.25 -1.26 9.29
N MET A 684 53.43 -0.83 10.26
CA MET A 684 52.95 -1.66 11.37
C MET A 684 51.42 -1.77 11.35
N ILE A 685 50.91 -3.00 11.29
CA ILE A 685 49.48 -3.33 11.35
C ILE A 685 49.22 -4.05 12.67
N TYR A 686 48.27 -3.56 13.45
CA TYR A 686 47.79 -4.21 14.66
C TYR A 686 46.59 -5.10 14.32
N VAL A 687 46.57 -6.30 14.90
CA VAL A 687 45.46 -7.25 14.79
C VAL A 687 44.76 -7.29 16.15
N CYS A 688 43.48 -6.93 16.18
CA CYS A 688 42.62 -7.20 17.32
C CYS A 688 41.98 -8.56 17.10
N ASP A 689 42.20 -9.51 18.01
CA ASP A 689 41.47 -10.79 18.07
C ASP A 689 41.14 -11.05 19.54
N ILE A 690 39.90 -10.74 19.91
CA ILE A 690 39.48 -10.78 21.30
C ILE A 690 38.15 -11.48 21.49
N CYS A 691 38.08 -12.24 22.58
CA CYS A 691 36.89 -12.91 23.04
C CYS A 691 36.38 -12.26 24.33
N LEU A 692 35.17 -11.67 24.28
CA LEU A 692 34.50 -11.09 25.44
C LEU A 692 33.08 -11.64 25.58
N SER A 693 32.48 -11.55 26.78
CA SER A 693 31.10 -12.04 26.97
C SER A 693 30.09 -11.24 26.13
N GLN A 694 29.06 -11.90 25.62
CA GLN A 694 27.97 -11.28 24.85
C GLN A 694 27.28 -10.13 25.61
N GLU A 695 27.17 -10.24 26.93
CA GLU A 695 26.63 -9.18 27.79
C GLU A 695 27.46 -7.89 27.71
N LYS A 696 28.78 -8.00 27.82
CA LYS A 696 29.70 -6.85 27.69
C LYS A 696 29.72 -6.27 26.27
N TYR A 697 29.54 -7.10 25.25
CA TYR A 697 29.47 -6.63 23.86
C TYR A 697 28.25 -5.73 23.64
N LEU A 698 27.06 -6.21 24.05
CA LEU A 698 25.79 -5.52 23.84
C LEU A 698 25.58 -4.30 24.75
N ASN A 699 25.96 -4.40 26.03
CA ASN A 699 25.73 -3.32 27.00
C ASN A 699 26.57 -2.07 26.71
N ASN A 700 27.71 -2.23 26.04
CA ASN A 700 28.62 -1.15 25.69
C ASN A 700 28.44 -0.64 24.25
N LEU A 701 27.42 -1.12 23.52
CA LEU A 701 27.15 -0.69 22.14
C LEU A 701 28.35 -0.81 21.19
N LEU A 702 29.17 -1.86 21.38
CA LEU A 702 30.45 -1.97 20.70
C LEU A 702 30.30 -2.10 19.17
N ASP A 703 29.19 -2.66 18.69
CA ASP A 703 28.84 -2.78 17.27
C ASP A 703 28.78 -1.40 16.60
N ASN A 704 28.12 -0.42 17.23
CA ASN A 704 28.00 0.93 16.68
C ASN A 704 29.37 1.59 16.55
N PHE A 705 30.22 1.43 17.57
CA PHE A 705 31.58 1.94 17.55
C PHE A 705 32.42 1.29 16.44
N LEU A 706 32.37 -0.04 16.30
CA LEU A 706 33.10 -0.79 15.27
C LEU A 706 32.60 -0.46 13.86
N ILE A 707 31.28 -0.35 13.66
CA ILE A 707 30.68 0.06 12.38
C ILE A 707 31.19 1.44 11.99
N ILE A 708 31.18 2.41 12.90
CA ILE A 708 31.65 3.77 12.62
C ILE A 708 33.14 3.78 12.25
N LEU A 709 33.98 3.05 12.99
CA LEU A 709 35.40 2.94 12.68
C LEU A 709 35.65 2.27 11.32
N SER A 710 34.86 1.25 10.98
CA SER A 710 34.94 0.52 9.71
C SER A 710 34.46 1.38 8.55
N ASP A 711 33.36 2.13 8.72
CA ASP A 711 32.80 3.07 7.75
C ASP A 711 33.80 4.15 7.33
N TYR A 712 34.73 4.48 8.22
CA TYR A 712 35.78 5.45 7.99
C TYR A 712 37.15 4.81 7.75
N HIS A 713 37.21 3.49 7.53
CA HIS A 713 38.43 2.74 7.23
C HIS A 713 39.57 2.94 8.27
N LEU A 714 39.22 3.30 9.51
CA LEU A 714 40.15 3.35 10.65
C LEU A 714 40.45 1.95 11.20
N ILE A 715 39.52 1.02 10.97
CA ILE A 715 39.72 -0.41 11.11
C ILE A 715 39.32 -1.10 9.80
N GLY A 716 39.84 -2.31 9.58
CA GLY A 716 39.44 -3.15 8.46
C GLY A 716 38.07 -3.76 8.68
N ASN A 717 37.56 -4.42 7.65
CA ASN A 717 36.37 -5.26 7.79
C ASN A 717 36.53 -6.16 9.01
N PHE A 718 35.61 -6.00 9.95
CA PHE A 718 35.66 -6.69 11.21
C PHE A 718 34.76 -7.92 11.17
N ASN A 719 35.20 -8.99 11.82
CA ASN A 719 34.46 -10.23 11.94
C ASN A 719 34.02 -10.41 13.39
N VAL A 720 32.71 -10.61 13.60
CA VAL A 720 32.10 -10.82 14.91
C VAL A 720 31.44 -12.18 14.92
N VAL A 721 32.03 -13.13 15.66
CA VAL A 721 31.55 -14.51 15.73
C VAL A 721 31.11 -14.81 17.16
N LEU A 722 29.82 -15.07 17.34
CA LEU A 722 29.31 -15.58 18.60
C LEU A 722 29.77 -17.05 18.79
N LYS A 723 30.47 -17.32 19.89
CA LYS A 723 30.88 -18.64 20.36
C LYS A 723 30.29 -18.83 21.77
N ASP A 724 29.19 -19.58 21.85
CA ASP A 724 28.41 -19.77 23.08
C ASP A 724 27.94 -18.44 23.71
N LYS A 725 28.41 -18.11 24.92
CA LYS A 725 28.12 -16.85 25.63
C LYS A 725 29.17 -15.76 25.39
N ASN A 726 30.12 -16.00 24.49
CA ASN A 726 31.19 -15.07 24.18
C ASN A 726 31.15 -14.64 22.72
N VAL A 727 31.60 -13.43 22.45
CA VAL A 727 31.70 -12.81 21.14
C VAL A 727 33.19 -12.68 20.83
N ASN A 728 33.60 -13.29 19.72
CA ASN A 728 34.94 -13.14 19.18
C ASN A 728 34.94 -12.02 18.14
N ILE A 729 35.74 -10.98 18.38
CA ILE A 729 35.87 -9.82 17.51
C ILE A 729 37.25 -9.87 16.88
N GLN A 730 37.31 -9.78 15.55
CA GLN A 730 38.54 -9.77 14.78
C GLN A 730 38.56 -8.60 13.81
N PHE A 731 39.59 -7.77 13.86
CA PHE A 731 39.85 -6.74 12.85
C PHE A 731 41.31 -6.34 12.85
N ILE A 732 41.68 -5.55 11.85
CA ILE A 732 43.03 -4.98 11.71
C ILE A 732 42.96 -3.46 11.74
N THR A 733 43.99 -2.81 12.26
CA THR A 733 44.04 -1.34 12.36
C THR A 733 45.48 -0.83 12.39
N TYR A 734 45.64 0.46 12.09
CA TYR A 734 46.88 1.19 12.29
C TYR A 734 47.05 1.72 13.73
N HIS A 735 46.02 1.67 14.58
CA HIS A 735 46.09 2.28 15.92
C HIS A 735 46.00 1.23 17.01
N LYS A 736 47.09 1.00 17.73
CA LYS A 736 47.14 0.07 18.87
C LYS A 736 46.10 0.40 19.93
N GLU A 737 45.84 1.69 20.13
CA GLU A 737 44.90 2.21 21.10
C GLU A 737 43.46 1.77 20.82
N ILE A 738 43.10 1.56 19.54
CA ILE A 738 41.80 0.99 19.17
C ILE A 738 41.68 -0.46 19.66
N CYS A 739 42.74 -1.26 19.50
CA CYS A 739 42.80 -2.61 20.08
C CYS A 739 42.71 -2.56 21.62
N GLU A 740 43.44 -1.65 22.27
CA GLU A 740 43.43 -1.49 23.73
C GLU A 740 42.04 -1.07 24.27
N ILE A 741 41.31 -0.22 23.54
CA ILE A 741 39.90 0.11 23.84
C ILE A 741 39.07 -1.17 23.86
N VAL A 742 39.09 -1.94 22.77
CA VAL A 742 38.29 -3.16 22.64
C VAL A 742 38.70 -4.18 23.70
N GLU A 743 39.99 -4.27 24.02
CA GLU A 743 40.54 -5.11 25.09
C GLU A 743 40.12 -4.70 26.50
N SER A 744 39.94 -3.41 26.76
CA SER A 744 39.54 -2.92 28.08
C SER A 744 38.16 -3.48 28.51
N TYR A 745 37.26 -3.72 27.54
CA TYR A 745 35.94 -4.31 27.77
C TYR A 745 35.98 -5.75 28.30
N GLN A 746 37.11 -6.45 28.19
CA GLN A 746 37.26 -7.79 28.75
C GLN A 746 37.46 -7.74 30.28
N LYS A 747 38.13 -6.69 30.80
CA LYS A 747 38.77 -6.67 32.13
C LYS A 747 37.96 -6.01 33.26
N GLN A 748 36.81 -5.35 32.99
CA GLN A 748 36.06 -4.61 34.01
C GLN A 748 34.61 -5.11 34.17
N ASP A 749 34.14 -5.19 35.42
CA ASP A 749 32.79 -5.64 35.80
C ASP A 749 31.91 -4.53 36.44
N ALA A 750 32.35 -3.26 36.50
CA ALA A 750 31.57 -2.20 37.15
C ALA A 750 31.62 -0.78 36.54
N GLU A 751 32.38 -0.51 35.49
CA GLU A 751 32.40 0.81 34.83
C GLU A 751 32.07 0.64 33.34
N CYS A 752 30.87 1.06 32.91
CA CYS A 752 30.49 1.04 31.49
C CYS A 752 31.28 2.10 30.74
N ILE A 753 32.38 1.73 30.09
CA ILE A 753 33.10 2.64 29.19
C ILE A 753 32.38 2.62 27.84
N ILE A 754 32.07 3.76 27.22
CA ILE A 754 31.61 3.81 25.82
C ILE A 754 32.64 4.65 25.08
N ALA A 755 33.27 4.06 24.08
CA ALA A 755 34.14 4.78 23.17
C ALA A 755 33.29 5.25 21.98
N ASP A 756 33.36 6.55 21.67
CA ASP A 756 32.67 7.13 20.53
C ASP A 756 33.67 7.86 19.61
N LEU A 757 33.41 7.82 18.30
CA LEU A 757 34.15 8.63 17.33
C LEU A 757 33.59 10.06 17.32
N VAL A 758 34.41 11.05 17.68
CA VAL A 758 33.97 12.45 17.73
C VAL A 758 34.10 13.11 16.37
N MET A 759 32.97 13.47 15.77
CA MET A 759 32.87 14.04 14.43
C MET A 759 32.27 15.45 14.47
N GLY A 760 32.63 16.29 13.49
CA GLY A 760 32.02 17.62 13.30
C GLY A 760 32.73 18.79 13.99
N LYS A 761 33.88 18.56 14.64
CA LYS A 761 34.77 19.66 15.05
C LYS A 761 35.47 20.24 13.81
N LYS A 762 35.42 21.56 13.63
CA LYS A 762 36.06 22.25 12.49
C LYS A 762 37.57 22.01 12.40
N ASN A 763 38.23 21.83 13.56
CA ASN A 763 39.65 21.57 13.69
C ASN A 763 39.86 20.26 14.44
N LEU A 764 39.42 19.15 13.84
CA LEU A 764 39.57 17.82 14.43
C LEU A 764 41.04 17.42 14.38
N ASN A 765 41.64 17.10 15.54
CA ASN A 765 42.98 16.51 15.59
C ASN A 765 42.89 15.05 16.06
N ARG A 766 43.96 14.29 15.86
CA ARG A 766 43.97 12.85 16.15
C ARG A 766 43.61 12.50 17.60
N ASN A 767 43.98 13.36 18.56
CA ASN A 767 43.73 13.15 19.99
C ASN A 767 42.25 13.35 20.35
N ASP A 768 41.48 14.00 19.47
CA ASP A 768 40.05 14.20 19.62
C ASP A 768 39.23 13.05 19.03
N LEU A 769 39.82 12.16 18.22
CA LEU A 769 39.05 11.21 17.42
C LEU A 769 38.25 10.23 18.25
N ILE A 770 38.84 9.71 19.32
CA ILE A 770 38.20 8.70 20.15
C ILE A 770 38.13 9.21 21.59
N ILE A 771 36.92 9.46 22.06
CA ILE A 771 36.69 9.75 23.47
C ILE A 771 36.13 8.50 24.14
N GLN A 772 36.80 8.05 25.19
CA GLN A 772 36.27 7.05 26.11
C GLN A 772 35.51 7.77 27.23
N TYR A 773 34.24 7.42 27.41
CA TYR A 773 33.41 7.86 28.52
C TYR A 773 33.18 6.71 29.49
N SER A 774 33.48 6.84 30.79
CA SER A 774 32.97 5.91 31.80
C SER A 774 31.58 6.36 32.29
N LYS A 775 30.61 5.45 32.41
CA LYS A 775 29.30 5.74 33.01
C LYS A 775 29.14 4.99 34.32
N ASP A 776 29.63 5.61 35.38
CA ASP A 776 29.19 5.36 36.74
C ASP A 776 28.41 6.60 37.22
N ILE A 777 27.09 6.51 37.40
CA ILE A 777 26.28 7.68 37.76
C ILE A 777 26.31 7.88 39.27
N CYS A 778 27.35 8.57 39.73
CA CYS A 778 27.44 9.09 41.08
C CYS A 778 26.70 10.43 41.19
N ILE A 779 25.64 10.46 41.98
CA ILE A 779 24.86 11.66 42.29
C ILE A 779 25.62 12.45 43.37
N ALA A 780 26.23 13.56 42.97
CA ALA A 780 26.93 14.47 43.89
C ALA A 780 25.93 15.30 44.74
N ILE A 781 25.25 14.66 45.69
CA ILE A 781 24.22 15.27 46.57
C ILE A 781 24.73 16.55 47.24
N ASP A 782 26.01 16.56 47.63
CA ASP A 782 26.61 17.64 48.42
C ASP A 782 26.63 19.00 47.71
N LYS A 783 26.56 18.97 46.38
CA LYS A 783 26.62 20.14 45.49
C LYS A 783 25.27 20.53 44.88
N SER A 784 24.20 19.79 45.17
CA SER A 784 22.84 20.14 44.74
C SER A 784 22.28 21.31 45.55
N LYS A 785 21.75 22.34 44.87
CA LYS A 785 21.04 23.46 45.50
C LYS A 785 19.76 23.02 46.22
N ASN A 786 19.17 21.89 45.84
CA ASN A 786 17.94 21.37 46.42
C ASN A 786 18.09 19.90 46.80
N ARG A 787 18.82 19.64 47.90
CA ARG A 787 19.06 18.30 48.44
C ARG A 787 17.77 17.48 48.55
N ASN A 788 16.67 18.10 48.96
CA ASN A 788 15.38 17.42 49.12
C ASN A 788 14.85 16.75 47.84
N GLU A 789 15.32 17.12 46.64
CA GLU A 789 14.88 16.46 45.40
C GLU A 789 15.34 15.01 45.32
N PHE A 790 16.48 14.64 45.92
CA PHE A 790 17.10 13.31 45.80
C PHE A 790 16.72 12.32 46.92
N ARG A 791 15.64 12.59 47.67
CA ARG A 791 15.17 11.66 48.71
C ARG A 791 14.77 10.33 48.07
N ALA A 792 15.31 9.23 48.59
CA ALA A 792 15.12 7.88 48.05
C ALA A 792 13.64 7.53 47.85
N GLN A 793 12.76 7.97 48.75
CA GLN A 793 11.31 7.75 48.68
C GLN A 793 10.65 8.18 47.34
N TYR A 794 11.27 9.09 46.57
CA TYR A 794 10.73 9.54 45.29
C TYR A 794 11.11 8.63 44.10
N TYR A 795 12.18 7.83 44.23
CA TYR A 795 12.79 7.06 43.13
C TYR A 795 12.79 5.55 43.39
N GLU A 796 12.94 5.15 44.65
CA GLU A 796 13.18 3.77 45.08
C GLU A 796 12.14 2.76 44.55
N PRO A 797 10.82 3.07 44.49
CA PRO A 797 9.85 2.16 43.91
C PRO A 797 10.13 1.82 42.44
N LEU A 798 10.49 2.81 41.61
CA LEU A 798 10.78 2.60 40.19
C LEU A 798 12.17 1.99 39.99
N LEU A 799 13.17 2.37 40.79
CA LEU A 799 14.51 1.78 40.73
C LEU A 799 14.50 0.28 41.07
N LYS A 800 13.66 -0.16 42.01
CA LYS A 800 13.50 -1.61 42.33
C LYS A 800 12.96 -2.39 41.14
N GLU A 801 11.97 -1.86 40.44
CA GLU A 801 11.42 -2.48 39.24
C GLU A 801 12.47 -2.52 38.12
N LEU A 802 13.18 -1.41 37.87
CA LEU A 802 14.28 -1.35 36.88
C LEU A 802 15.40 -2.35 37.19
N LYS A 803 15.72 -2.58 38.47
CA LYS A 803 16.68 -3.60 38.91
C LYS A 803 16.18 -5.02 38.62
N SER A 804 14.90 -5.29 38.89
CA SER A 804 14.29 -6.60 38.62
C SER A 804 14.24 -6.95 37.13
N LEU A 805 14.01 -5.94 36.26
CA LEU A 805 14.05 -6.08 34.80
C LEU A 805 15.48 -6.13 34.24
N GLY A 806 16.50 -5.98 35.08
CA GLY A 806 17.90 -6.00 34.65
C GLY A 806 18.33 -4.76 33.86
N ALA A 807 17.61 -3.64 33.97
CA ALA A 807 18.03 -2.36 33.38
C ALA A 807 19.17 -1.72 34.19
N ILE A 808 19.19 -1.95 35.50
CA ILE A 808 20.24 -1.50 36.43
C ILE A 808 20.74 -2.67 37.28
N TYR A 809 22.01 -2.65 37.67
CA TYR A 809 22.61 -3.62 38.58
C TYR A 809 22.26 -3.33 40.05
N ASP A 810 22.44 -2.07 40.48
CA ASP A 810 22.18 -1.67 41.86
C ASP A 810 21.99 -0.14 42.01
N TYR A 811 21.58 0.30 43.20
CA TYR A 811 21.56 1.71 43.58
C TYR A 811 21.88 1.87 45.08
N GLN A 812 22.53 2.97 45.46
CA GLN A 812 22.92 3.23 46.86
C GLN A 812 22.14 4.40 47.47
N VAL A 813 21.68 4.21 48.71
CA VAL A 813 20.98 5.21 49.51
C VAL A 813 21.72 5.41 50.84
N LYS A 814 21.98 6.66 51.23
CA LYS A 814 22.54 7.04 52.54
C LYS A 814 21.75 8.20 53.10
N ASP A 815 21.46 8.16 54.40
CA ASP A 815 20.70 9.20 55.11
C ASP A 815 19.35 9.54 54.43
N GLY A 816 18.71 8.53 53.80
CA GLY A 816 17.44 8.68 53.08
C GLY A 816 17.56 9.31 51.69
N MET A 817 18.78 9.44 51.15
CA MET A 817 19.08 10.14 49.90
C MET A 817 19.78 9.21 48.91
N LEU A 818 19.40 9.28 47.63
CA LEU A 818 20.00 8.48 46.55
C LEU A 818 21.39 9.05 46.19
N ILE A 819 22.43 8.23 46.30
CA ILE A 819 23.83 8.64 46.03
C ILE A 819 24.36 8.09 44.71
N SER A 820 23.96 6.89 44.30
CA SER A 820 24.44 6.32 43.03
C SER A 820 23.45 5.32 42.44
N VAL A 821 23.51 5.17 41.12
CA VAL A 821 22.78 4.15 40.36
C VAL A 821 23.76 3.50 39.38
N LEU A 822 23.89 2.18 39.47
CA LEU A 822 24.75 1.39 38.60
C LEU A 822 23.91 0.80 37.46
N ILE A 823 24.10 1.28 36.24
CA ILE A 823 23.31 0.88 35.07
C ILE A 823 23.83 -0.46 34.52
N LYS A 824 22.90 -1.32 34.09
CA LYS A 824 23.23 -2.60 33.46
C LYS A 824 23.10 -2.52 31.93
N ASP A 825 22.04 -1.90 31.43
CA ASP A 825 21.81 -1.73 29.98
C ASP A 825 21.62 -0.25 29.61
N MET A 826 22.66 0.32 29.01
CA MET A 826 22.68 1.73 28.61
C MET A 826 21.67 2.05 27.50
N ARG A 827 21.25 1.08 26.69
CA ARG A 827 20.27 1.30 25.62
C ARG A 827 18.90 1.63 26.19
N ILE A 828 18.53 0.99 27.30
CA ILE A 828 17.25 1.23 27.97
C ILE A 828 17.19 2.66 28.51
N ILE A 829 18.29 3.15 29.08
CA ILE A 829 18.37 4.54 29.58
C ILE A 829 18.28 5.55 28.44
N LEU A 830 19.03 5.34 27.34
CA LEU A 830 18.99 6.21 26.16
C LEU A 830 17.63 6.21 25.46
N ASN A 831 16.88 5.11 25.52
CA ASN A 831 15.60 5.00 24.83
C ASN A 831 14.38 5.48 25.63
N LEU A 832 14.46 5.47 26.97
CA LEU A 832 13.29 5.65 27.83
C LEU A 832 13.39 6.84 28.78
N PHE A 833 14.62 7.28 29.07
CA PHE A 833 14.90 8.24 30.14
C PHE A 833 15.84 9.39 29.72
N GLU A 834 16.01 9.64 28.42
CA GLU A 834 16.80 10.78 27.91
C GLU A 834 16.01 12.10 27.97
N LYS A 835 14.68 12.04 27.78
CA LYS A 835 13.73 13.14 27.96
C LYS A 835 12.45 12.66 28.66
N GLU A 836 11.63 13.60 29.13
CA GLU A 836 10.36 13.28 29.80
C GLU A 836 9.36 12.53 28.90
N GLY A 837 9.43 12.75 27.59
CA GLY A 837 8.48 12.23 26.61
C GLY A 837 8.86 10.90 25.96
N ASP A 838 10.12 10.45 26.01
CA ASP A 838 10.63 9.44 25.06
C ASP A 838 9.81 8.14 25.02
N ILE A 839 9.51 7.56 26.19
CA ILE A 839 8.70 6.34 26.25
C ILE A 839 7.25 6.60 25.82
N PHE A 840 6.72 7.78 26.10
CA PHE A 840 5.34 8.13 25.78
C PHE A 840 5.16 8.36 24.27
N GLU A 841 6.14 8.97 23.61
CA GLU A 841 6.22 9.08 22.15
C GLU A 841 6.24 7.70 21.50
N LYS A 842 7.00 6.75 22.07
CA LYS A 842 7.01 5.35 21.62
C LYS A 842 5.66 4.66 21.84
N ILE A 843 4.99 4.91 22.97
CA ILE A 843 3.61 4.44 23.21
C ILE A 843 2.66 4.93 22.14
N ALA A 844 2.63 6.23 21.89
CA ALA A 844 1.82 6.78 20.80
C ALA A 844 2.20 6.15 19.46
N TYR A 845 3.49 6.09 19.11
CA TYR A 845 3.98 5.47 17.88
C TYR A 845 3.46 4.04 17.68
N HIS A 846 3.65 3.16 18.68
CA HIS A 846 3.19 1.79 18.58
C HIS A 846 1.66 1.67 18.55
N ARG A 847 0.92 2.53 19.26
CA ARG A 847 -0.55 2.54 19.19
C ARG A 847 -1.04 2.90 17.79
N PHE A 848 -0.52 3.98 17.20
CA PHE A 848 -0.85 4.38 15.84
C PHE A 848 -0.47 3.28 14.83
N ARG A 849 0.77 2.79 14.90
CA ARG A 849 1.32 1.77 14.00
C ARG A 849 0.56 0.44 14.06
N ASN A 850 0.18 -0.01 15.26
CA ASN A 850 -0.48 -1.30 15.45
C ASN A 850 -2.01 -1.25 15.25
N SER A 851 -2.57 -0.06 14.98
CA SER A 851 -4.02 0.12 14.86
C SER A 851 -4.62 -0.36 13.55
N ALA A 852 -3.79 -0.61 12.53
CA ALA A 852 -4.19 -0.89 11.14
C ALA A 852 -5.00 0.21 10.44
N PHE A 853 -5.22 1.37 11.06
CA PHE A 853 -5.91 2.51 10.46
C PHE A 853 -5.00 3.46 9.66
N PHE A 854 -3.69 3.37 9.86
CA PHE A 854 -2.69 4.24 9.23
C PHE A 854 -1.80 3.43 8.29
N ASP A 855 -1.51 4.00 7.12
CA ASP A 855 -0.73 3.36 6.05
C ASP A 855 0.78 3.41 6.34
N ASP A 856 1.25 4.48 6.99
CA ASP A 856 2.66 4.63 7.38
C ASP A 856 2.76 5.45 8.67
N VAL A 857 3.66 5.07 9.57
CA VAL A 857 3.85 5.75 10.87
C VAL A 857 5.35 5.84 11.18
N ARG A 858 5.80 6.99 11.66
CA ARG A 858 7.18 7.25 12.09
C ARG A 858 7.20 8.07 13.37
N ASN A 859 8.19 7.85 14.23
CA ASN A 859 8.41 8.62 15.45
C ASN A 859 9.73 9.41 15.42
N GLY A 860 9.84 10.41 16.28
CA GLY A 860 11.06 11.22 16.45
C GLY A 860 11.50 11.90 15.15
N VAL A 861 10.53 12.38 14.37
CA VAL A 861 10.81 12.85 13.01
C VAL A 861 11.29 14.30 13.05
N TYR A 862 12.58 14.47 12.77
CA TYR A 862 13.15 15.78 12.51
C TYR A 862 12.93 16.16 11.05
N PHE A 863 12.35 17.35 10.84
CA PHE A 863 12.17 17.92 9.51
C PHE A 863 12.85 19.28 9.45
N TYR A 864 13.66 19.43 8.40
CA TYR A 864 14.44 20.63 8.12
C TYR A 864 13.80 21.37 6.96
N TRP A 865 13.31 22.58 7.19
CA TRP A 865 12.62 23.37 6.16
C TRP A 865 13.55 23.92 5.06
N ASN A 866 14.87 23.75 5.16
CA ASN A 866 15.83 24.14 4.11
C ASN A 866 17.05 23.19 4.00
N ARG A 867 17.68 23.19 2.82
CA ARG A 867 18.46 22.10 2.23
C ARG A 867 19.96 22.06 2.58
N ASP A 868 20.42 22.70 3.65
CA ASP A 868 21.87 22.68 3.98
C ASP A 868 22.30 21.45 4.79
N THR A 869 21.34 20.62 5.24
CA THR A 869 21.64 19.26 5.72
C THR A 869 21.99 18.30 4.58
N TYR A 870 21.64 18.64 3.34
CA TYR A 870 22.21 17.98 2.16
C TYR A 870 23.70 18.27 2.06
N ASP A 871 24.18 19.44 2.50
CA ASP A 871 25.62 19.73 2.54
C ASP A 871 26.33 18.93 3.61
N LYS A 872 25.74 18.68 4.79
CA LYS A 872 26.35 17.77 5.79
C LYS A 872 26.33 16.31 5.35
N ALA A 873 25.23 15.81 4.79
CA ALA A 873 25.18 14.45 4.24
C ALA A 873 26.03 14.29 2.97
N SER A 874 26.14 15.34 2.14
CA SER A 874 27.03 15.42 0.97
C SER A 874 28.49 15.53 1.39
N GLN A 875 28.82 16.31 2.42
CA GLN A 875 30.15 16.38 3.04
C GLN A 875 30.52 15.05 3.67
N GLN A 876 29.61 14.41 4.40
CA GLN A 876 29.85 13.09 4.98
C GLN A 876 30.00 12.02 3.90
N LYS A 877 29.19 12.06 2.83
CA LYS A 877 29.33 11.19 1.65
C LYS A 877 30.62 11.48 0.88
N LYS A 878 31.02 12.75 0.75
CA LYS A 878 32.26 13.19 0.13
C LYS A 878 33.47 12.71 0.95
N LEU A 879 33.42 12.85 2.27
CA LEU A 879 34.44 12.34 3.19
C LEU A 879 34.54 10.81 3.05
N LYS A 880 33.42 10.09 3.11
CA LYS A 880 33.40 8.62 2.92
C LYS A 880 33.98 8.21 1.56
N ASN A 881 33.56 8.84 0.46
CA ASN A 881 34.09 8.53 -0.87
C ASN A 881 35.59 8.81 -0.98
N ILE A 882 36.08 9.92 -0.41
CA ILE A 882 37.51 10.25 -0.43
C ILE A 882 38.30 9.23 0.41
N ILE A 883 37.77 8.86 1.58
CA ILE A 883 38.36 7.84 2.44
C ILE A 883 38.41 6.49 1.73
N GLU A 884 37.33 6.06 1.08
CA GLU A 884 37.26 4.82 0.30
C GLU A 884 38.28 4.83 -0.86
N ASP A 885 38.43 5.95 -1.56
CA ASP A 885 39.37 6.03 -2.69
C ASP A 885 40.83 6.04 -2.23
N ILE A 886 41.13 6.65 -1.07
CA ILE A 886 42.47 6.62 -0.49
C ILE A 886 42.77 5.23 0.08
N SER A 887 41.81 4.62 0.78
CA SER A 887 41.98 3.30 1.39
C SER A 887 42.18 2.20 0.34
N LYS A 888 41.55 2.29 -0.84
CA LYS A 888 41.81 1.36 -1.99
C LYS A 888 43.26 1.33 -2.45
N ASN A 889 43.99 2.42 -2.26
CA ASN A 889 45.39 2.53 -2.66
C ASN A 889 46.36 2.08 -1.54
N ASP A 890 45.83 1.78 -0.35
CA ASP A 890 46.58 1.19 0.74
C ASP A 890 46.63 -0.34 0.60
N ILE A 891 47.75 -0.96 1.03
CA ILE A 891 47.96 -2.42 0.91
C ILE A 891 46.92 -3.22 1.71
N VAL A 892 46.39 -2.63 2.77
CA VAL A 892 45.51 -3.28 3.75
C VAL A 892 44.09 -2.72 3.68
N GLY A 893 43.85 -1.68 2.89
CA GLY A 893 42.53 -1.08 2.73
C GLY A 893 42.15 -0.08 3.82
N LEU A 894 43.13 0.52 4.51
CA LEU A 894 42.92 1.38 5.70
C LEU A 894 43.45 2.80 5.51
N ILE A 895 43.02 3.70 6.40
CA ILE A 895 43.62 5.02 6.58
C ILE A 895 44.03 5.25 8.04
N ASP A 896 45.11 6.00 8.24
CA ASP A 896 45.53 6.42 9.59
C ASP A 896 44.73 7.65 10.08
N ALA A 897 44.83 7.91 11.38
CA ALA A 897 44.08 8.95 12.07
C ALA A 897 44.48 10.36 11.63
N ASP A 898 45.76 10.57 11.34
CA ASP A 898 46.27 11.88 10.90
C ASP A 898 45.70 12.19 9.50
N THR A 899 45.78 11.22 8.58
CA THR A 899 45.15 11.30 7.25
C THR A 899 43.64 11.53 7.38
N PHE A 900 42.95 10.78 8.24
CA PHE A 900 41.51 10.98 8.46
C PHE A 900 41.19 12.40 8.95
N CYS A 901 41.91 12.90 9.96
CA CYS A 901 41.72 14.26 10.48
C CYS A 901 41.98 15.32 9.41
N GLU A 902 43.01 15.16 8.58
CA GLU A 902 43.31 16.06 7.46
C GLU A 902 42.16 16.09 6.45
N LEU A 903 41.67 14.91 6.03
CA LEU A 903 40.55 14.80 5.08
C LEU A 903 39.25 15.34 5.66
N HIS A 904 38.98 15.03 6.93
CA HIS A 904 37.86 15.60 7.66
C HIS A 904 37.95 17.13 7.65
N ASN A 905 39.07 17.69 8.13
CA ASN A 905 39.26 19.13 8.17
C ASN A 905 39.22 19.74 6.77
N GLN A 906 39.71 19.07 5.72
CA GLN A 906 39.61 19.54 4.34
C GLN A 906 38.15 19.60 3.86
N VAL A 907 37.35 18.57 4.14
CA VAL A 907 35.93 18.51 3.76
C VAL A 907 35.09 19.52 4.54
N TYR A 908 35.44 19.78 5.80
CA TYR A 908 34.70 20.64 6.72
C TYR A 908 35.31 22.04 6.94
N SER A 909 36.40 22.40 6.26
CA SER A 909 37.05 23.73 6.36
C SER A 909 36.57 24.77 5.35
N THR A 910 35.89 24.35 4.28
CA THR A 910 35.32 25.26 3.28
C THR A 910 34.16 26.05 3.86
N ASP A 911 34.45 27.31 4.17
CA ASP A 911 33.62 28.47 4.50
C ASP A 911 32.51 28.39 5.55
N ILE A 912 32.57 29.43 6.39
CA ILE A 912 31.59 29.83 7.40
C ILE A 912 30.33 30.25 6.66
N PHE A 913 29.33 29.39 6.59
CA PHE A 913 27.97 29.90 6.60
C PHE A 913 27.61 30.17 8.06
N ASP A 914 27.39 31.44 8.37
CA ASP A 914 26.87 31.92 9.65
C ASP A 914 25.40 31.46 9.80
N TYR A 915 25.20 30.16 10.03
CA TYR A 915 23.90 29.49 10.12
C TYR A 915 23.23 29.66 11.49
N GLN A 916 23.55 30.70 12.27
CA GLN A 916 22.88 30.89 13.55
C GLN A 916 21.44 31.41 13.44
N LYS A 917 20.91 31.74 12.25
CA LYS A 917 19.50 32.15 12.07
C LYS A 917 18.93 31.78 10.70
N SER A 918 18.42 30.56 10.52
CA SER A 918 17.23 30.26 9.66
C SER A 918 16.91 28.77 9.51
N GLN A 919 17.70 27.83 10.04
CA GLN A 919 17.29 26.43 10.12
C GLN A 919 16.32 26.22 11.28
N VAL A 920 15.02 26.30 10.99
CA VAL A 920 14.01 25.79 11.91
C VAL A 920 14.03 24.25 11.75
N SER A 921 14.68 23.54 12.66
CA SER A 921 14.44 22.11 12.85
C SER A 921 13.24 21.99 13.77
N ASN A 922 12.17 21.37 13.29
CA ASN A 922 11.06 20.99 14.14
C ASN A 922 11.13 19.48 14.36
N GLU A 923 10.86 19.05 15.58
CA GLU A 923 10.67 17.64 15.95
C GLU A 923 9.15 17.43 16.03
N ILE A 924 8.58 16.57 15.17
CA ILE A 924 7.24 16.03 15.42
C ILE A 924 7.45 14.65 16.05
N ASP A 925 6.83 14.48 17.22
CA ASP A 925 6.95 13.28 18.04
C ASP A 925 6.52 12.02 17.28
N VAL A 926 5.35 12.04 16.63
CA VAL A 926 4.89 10.97 15.72
C VAL A 926 4.22 11.58 14.49
N ILE A 927 4.58 11.09 13.29
CA ILE A 927 3.86 11.39 12.05
C ILE A 927 3.24 10.10 11.55
N ALA A 928 1.94 10.14 11.29
CA ALA A 928 1.20 9.04 10.67
C ALA A 928 0.57 9.52 9.35
N THR A 929 0.35 8.62 8.41
CA THR A 929 -0.40 8.90 7.18
C THR A 929 -1.54 7.93 7.01
N ARG A 930 -2.64 8.41 6.42
CA ARG A 930 -3.80 7.62 6.02
C ARG A 930 -4.36 8.19 4.73
N GLY A 931 -4.44 7.38 3.69
CA GLY A 931 -4.67 7.84 2.34
C GLY A 931 -3.66 8.92 1.96
N MET A 932 -4.12 10.00 1.36
CA MET A 932 -3.29 11.12 0.96
C MET A 932 -3.12 12.19 2.06
N GLN A 933 -3.49 11.87 3.32
CA GLN A 933 -3.42 12.78 4.45
C GLN A 933 -2.34 12.38 5.47
N ALA A 934 -1.61 13.37 5.99
CA ALA A 934 -0.71 13.19 7.14
C ALA A 934 -1.34 13.73 8.44
N TYR A 935 -0.92 13.14 9.55
CA TYR A 935 -1.31 13.45 10.93
C TYR A 935 -0.05 13.76 11.71
N PHE A 936 0.03 14.96 12.28
CA PHE A 936 1.14 15.39 13.12
C PHE A 936 0.74 15.23 14.57
N VAL A 937 1.34 14.25 15.23
CA VAL A 937 1.04 13.90 16.60
C VAL A 937 2.11 14.47 17.50
N SER A 938 1.70 15.33 18.44
CA SER A 938 2.55 15.71 19.57
C SER A 938 2.14 14.95 20.83
N CYS A 939 3.13 14.48 21.58
CA CYS A 939 2.97 13.65 22.76
C CYS A 939 3.46 14.41 24.00
N LYS A 940 2.58 14.59 25.00
CA LYS A 940 2.92 15.29 26.24
C LYS A 940 2.72 14.38 27.44
N ALA A 941 3.86 13.96 28.02
CA ALA A 941 3.93 13.13 29.22
C ALA A 941 3.94 13.94 30.54
N ALA A 942 4.05 15.27 30.45
CA ALA A 942 4.27 16.17 31.59
C ALA A 942 3.08 16.26 32.56
N SER A 943 3.38 16.67 33.80
CA SER A 943 2.37 16.80 34.86
C SER A 943 1.34 17.90 34.61
N ASP A 944 1.57 18.83 33.67
CA ASP A 944 0.60 19.79 33.13
C ASP A 944 0.96 20.12 31.67
N ILE A 945 -0.03 20.14 30.77
CA ILE A 945 0.16 20.62 29.40
C ILE A 945 0.27 22.14 29.47
N VAL A 946 1.44 22.69 29.16
CA VAL A 946 1.66 24.14 29.10
C VAL A 946 0.84 24.71 27.94
N MET A 947 0.11 25.80 28.20
CA MET A 947 -0.63 26.51 27.14
C MET A 947 0.33 26.96 26.03
N GLY A 948 -0.04 26.68 24.78
CA GLY A 948 0.74 27.02 23.59
C GLY A 948 1.11 25.82 22.73
N TYR A 949 1.20 24.62 23.30
CA TYR A 949 1.49 23.40 22.52
C TYR A 949 0.39 23.09 21.50
N GLU A 950 -0.87 23.37 21.84
CA GLU A 950 -2.01 23.25 20.93
C GLU A 950 -1.88 24.18 19.72
N LEU A 951 -1.38 25.41 19.93
CA LEU A 951 -1.15 26.38 18.85
C LEU A 951 0.06 25.99 18.01
N GLU A 952 1.11 25.50 18.65
CA GLU A 952 2.33 25.05 17.98
C GLU A 952 2.03 23.91 16.99
N ILE A 953 1.39 22.84 17.48
CA ILE A 953 1.07 21.68 16.63
C ILE A 953 0.04 22.04 15.55
N ALA A 954 -0.95 22.87 15.86
CA ALA A 954 -1.92 23.35 14.87
C ALA A 954 -1.23 24.17 13.76
N ASN A 955 -0.32 25.08 14.12
CA ASN A 955 0.41 25.88 13.14
C ASN A 955 1.35 25.03 12.28
N HIS A 956 2.08 24.09 12.89
CA HIS A 956 2.93 23.16 12.14
C HIS A 956 2.13 22.30 11.18
N ALA A 957 1.01 21.74 11.64
CA ALA A 957 0.15 20.91 10.83
C ALA A 957 -0.48 21.71 9.68
N LYS A 958 -1.04 22.89 9.96
CA LYS A 958 -1.64 23.78 8.96
C LYS A 958 -0.68 24.16 7.84
N ASN A 959 0.54 24.57 8.19
CA ASN A 959 1.56 24.96 7.21
C ASN A 959 2.03 23.78 6.35
N ALA A 960 1.96 22.55 6.88
CA ALA A 960 2.31 21.35 6.16
C ALA A 960 1.13 20.72 5.38
N GLY A 961 -0.12 21.16 5.62
CA GLY A 961 -1.32 20.45 5.14
C GLY A 961 -1.58 19.13 5.90
N ALA A 962 -1.16 19.02 7.16
CA ALA A 962 -1.41 17.88 8.04
C ALA A 962 -2.58 18.13 9.00
N VAL A 963 -3.10 17.06 9.61
CA VAL A 963 -4.08 17.12 10.71
C VAL A 963 -3.33 17.16 12.05
N PRO A 964 -3.57 18.16 12.93
CA PRO A 964 -2.93 18.21 14.23
C PRO A 964 -3.57 17.22 15.22
N VAL A 965 -2.74 16.47 15.92
CA VAL A 965 -3.13 15.51 16.96
C VAL A 965 -2.30 15.78 18.22
N LEU A 966 -2.96 15.76 19.38
CA LEU A 966 -2.32 15.95 20.68
C LEU A 966 -2.63 14.76 21.59
N CYS A 967 -1.60 14.00 21.92
CA CYS A 967 -1.63 12.87 22.84
C CYS A 967 -1.15 13.29 24.22
N THR A 968 -1.84 12.85 25.27
CA THR A 968 -1.44 13.12 26.67
C THR A 968 -1.46 11.86 27.53
N SER A 969 -0.51 11.76 28.45
CA SER A 969 -0.44 10.68 29.45
C SER A 969 -1.51 10.81 30.55
N LYS A 970 -2.31 11.89 30.54
CA LYS A 970 -3.44 12.11 31.45
C LYS A 970 -4.76 11.69 30.83
N LYS A 971 -5.77 11.42 31.66
CA LYS A 971 -7.17 11.40 31.21
C LYS A 971 -7.56 12.77 30.64
N ILE A 972 -8.41 12.80 29.62
CA ILE A 972 -8.83 14.03 28.95
C ILE A 972 -9.41 15.03 29.97
N GLU A 973 -10.31 14.57 30.85
CA GLU A 973 -10.94 15.37 31.93
C GLU A 973 -9.96 15.95 32.97
N ASN A 974 -8.74 15.43 33.06
CA ASN A 974 -7.73 15.90 34.01
C ASN A 974 -6.81 16.99 33.41
N ASN A 975 -7.09 17.42 32.18
CA ASN A 975 -6.44 18.58 31.56
C ASN A 975 -7.23 19.86 31.87
N SER A 976 -6.56 21.01 31.84
CA SER A 976 -7.25 22.28 32.13
C SER A 976 -8.32 22.59 31.08
N ASP A 977 -9.49 23.07 31.53
CA ASP A 977 -10.60 23.51 30.67
C ASP A 977 -10.15 24.51 29.60
N ALA A 978 -9.17 25.37 29.91
CA ALA A 978 -8.62 26.32 28.95
C ALA A 978 -7.95 25.65 27.73
N VAL A 979 -7.22 24.55 27.94
CA VAL A 979 -6.57 23.78 26.87
C VAL A 979 -7.62 23.03 26.05
N LEU A 980 -8.62 22.42 26.70
CA LEU A 980 -9.68 21.69 26.01
C LEU A 980 -10.57 22.63 25.17
N SER A 981 -10.98 23.78 25.72
CA SER A 981 -11.74 24.80 25.01
C SER A 981 -10.94 25.32 23.81
N ARG A 982 -9.65 25.61 23.99
CA ARG A 982 -8.82 26.16 22.92
C ARG A 982 -8.51 25.16 21.82
N ALA A 983 -8.32 23.88 22.16
CA ALA A 983 -8.20 22.80 21.18
C ALA A 983 -9.48 22.64 20.33
N SER A 984 -10.65 22.94 20.90
CA SER A 984 -11.92 22.93 20.17
C SER A 984 -12.11 24.15 19.25
N GLU A 985 -11.47 25.29 19.57
CA GLU A 985 -11.54 26.55 18.81
C GLU A 985 -10.50 26.64 17.67
N VAL A 986 -9.31 26.06 17.86
CA VAL A 986 -8.18 26.14 16.92
C VAL A 986 -8.17 24.91 16.00
N ASP A 987 -8.55 25.08 14.73
CA ASP A 987 -8.34 24.12 13.62
C ASP A 987 -8.74 22.64 13.90
N LYS A 988 -9.64 22.39 14.87
CA LYS A 988 -10.14 21.07 15.29
C LYS A 988 -9.03 20.05 15.57
N ILE A 989 -8.20 20.32 16.59
CA ILE A 989 -7.17 19.37 17.04
C ILE A 989 -7.80 18.07 17.54
N VAL A 990 -7.28 16.93 17.09
CA VAL A 990 -7.67 15.61 17.62
C VAL A 990 -6.96 15.40 18.96
N PHE A 991 -7.72 15.21 20.03
CA PHE A 991 -7.17 15.03 21.38
C PHE A 991 -7.33 13.57 21.83
N ILE A 992 -6.26 12.96 22.31
CA ILE A 992 -6.24 11.55 22.76
C ILE A 992 -5.58 11.47 24.14
N GLY A 993 -6.29 10.90 25.12
CA GLY A 993 -5.83 10.79 26.50
C GLY A 993 -5.31 9.40 26.88
N LYS A 994 -5.05 9.25 28.18
CA LYS A 994 -4.56 8.02 28.79
C LYS A 994 -5.48 6.84 28.53
N ASP A 995 -6.78 6.99 28.77
CA ASP A 995 -7.73 5.88 28.72
C ASP A 995 -7.80 5.30 27.30
N GLU A 996 -7.66 6.15 26.27
CA GLU A 996 -7.63 5.73 24.88
C GLU A 996 -6.26 5.16 24.46
N LEU A 997 -5.15 5.58 25.07
CA LEU A 997 -3.80 5.13 24.71
C LEU A 997 -3.34 3.88 25.49
N MET A 998 -3.96 3.57 26.64
CA MET A 998 -3.47 2.53 27.55
C MET A 998 -3.59 1.14 26.96
N GLU A 999 -4.64 0.84 26.19
CA GLU A 999 -4.88 -0.46 25.54
C GLU A 999 -5.07 -0.28 24.03
N GLN A 1000 -4.58 -1.23 23.23
CA GLN A 1000 -4.70 -1.14 21.77
C GLN A 1000 -6.16 -1.14 21.29
N ASN A 1001 -7.04 -1.87 21.97
CA ASN A 1001 -8.45 -1.94 21.60
C ASN A 1001 -9.17 -0.60 21.83
N ASP A 1002 -8.86 0.08 22.94
CA ASP A 1002 -9.47 1.38 23.26
C ASP A 1002 -9.00 2.45 22.28
N PHE A 1003 -7.70 2.42 21.91
CA PHE A 1003 -7.17 3.27 20.85
C PHE A 1003 -7.89 3.04 19.52
N ASN A 1004 -8.05 1.76 19.14
CA ASN A 1004 -8.71 1.41 17.88
C ASN A 1004 -10.17 1.89 17.86
N ASN A 1005 -10.90 1.72 18.96
CA ASN A 1005 -12.28 2.20 19.09
C ASN A 1005 -12.37 3.73 18.96
N GLN A 1006 -11.43 4.45 19.59
CA GLN A 1006 -11.40 5.92 19.52
C GLN A 1006 -11.10 6.41 18.11
N ILE A 1007 -10.10 5.83 17.45
CA ILE A 1007 -9.76 6.18 16.06
C ILE A 1007 -10.91 5.84 15.11
N GLU A 1008 -11.58 4.70 15.30
CA GLU A 1008 -12.75 4.34 14.49
C GLU A 1008 -13.86 5.39 14.61
N GLN A 1009 -14.17 5.85 15.83
CA GLN A 1009 -15.17 6.91 16.05
C GLN A 1009 -14.78 8.24 15.41
N LEU A 1010 -13.51 8.66 15.55
CA LEU A 1010 -12.99 9.90 14.97
C LEU A 1010 -13.01 9.90 13.44
N MET A 1011 -12.96 8.71 12.83
CA MET A 1011 -12.85 8.51 11.38
C MET A 1011 -14.18 8.14 10.72
N LEU A 1012 -15.25 7.94 11.49
CA LEU A 1012 -16.63 7.73 11.02
C LEU A 1012 -17.47 9.02 11.00
N ILE A 1013 -16.93 10.14 11.51
CA ILE A 1013 -17.51 11.50 11.43
C ILE A 1013 -16.99 12.17 10.16
#